data_AF-A0A543A1Z6-F1
#
_entry.id   AF-A0A543A1Z6-F1
#
_cell.length_a   1.000
_cell.length_b   1.000
_cell.length_c   1.000
_cell.angle_alpha   90.00
_cell.angle_beta   90.00
_cell.angle_gamma   90.00
#
_symmetry.space_group_name_H-M   'P 1'
#
loop_
_entity.id
_entity.type
_entity.pdbx_description
1 polymer ?
#
loop_
_entity_poly.entity_id
_entity_poly.type
_entity_poly.pdbx_seq_one_letter_code
_entity_poly.pdbx_strand_id
1 'polypeptide(L)'
;MTSDVLDGYRVADDVLEVEGRVPVHYFTYTPNFGDLLSPWIVAKLTGREVTLADRSQPHYTVIGSILNECTDTSIAWGTGTYGSEGVRDLSRKMRITAVRGPLTRSKLSADHGFGLAVPEVYGDAALLAPLVYRPEVEQTHEYGFVVRWSERRWARATYGPDIKLIDFARTDIEGVIRDLLSCRKIITSSLHGLIVADAYGIPNAWLASGTPRGGEYKFYDYFASVKKFRTPQQFDASAAPQVTGELLESTFEFDGRPIDYDPLPLLDACPFLQRATAPADPAHDAAAKIAESRKLREPNRLRRTVPGVSTLLPSLGFFGGTAADHLSVRVSEPVQEIRLFLPAKQAGQLDLRGIQLAKAARPIHIDAPKVRIEQSSYAGSAESASINSRIRTTREQGAWAIARFDAPVRVDEVRVLNQLDHRGVRAQRLNVAVIGGDGAEIARCSLDSDKAVTTTLRLVEELTGIAIEPADLSSAEAGADLRDKVVAALVANIRDGARGRTSREHQLLFALLPTRPSGPELTDNDLQLLGYLLATERRRVSGAATSVRSFGGVLTTRKLLDRVEEATNEATALLGIDPVTLTRKGFRAGEVLKRRRAAHLQLLDRTLVTLRGLGFTPMLGFGTLLGAVRNGEFLPFDDDIDVLVPCADDSEWAPLADRVREMGWEVRTHKSGFHIIDPESRLQIDVHPATELENLLPATTVTLEGNDYPAPAQPEMLLEERYGPEWMSPDRYHGWPRALDQV
;
A
#
# COMPACT_ATOMS: atom_id res chain seq x y z
N MET A 1 7.94 17.46 10.37
CA MET A 1 8.70 16.54 11.26
C MET A 1 9.02 17.29 12.55
N THR A 2 8.86 16.69 13.73
CA THR A 2 9.20 17.31 15.04
C THR A 2 10.58 16.86 15.50
N SER A 3 11.31 17.71 16.24
CA SER A 3 12.66 17.42 16.78
C SER A 3 12.68 16.17 17.68
N ASP A 4 11.55 15.88 18.31
CA ASP A 4 11.35 14.82 19.31
C ASP A 4 11.64 13.41 18.76
N VAL A 5 11.68 13.24 17.43
CA VAL A 5 12.04 11.96 16.80
C VAL A 5 13.48 11.56 17.11
N LEU A 6 14.40 12.51 17.23
CA LEU A 6 15.81 12.22 17.52
C LEU A 6 16.07 11.87 18.99
N ASP A 7 15.17 12.24 19.92
CA ASP A 7 15.32 11.93 21.34
C ASP A 7 15.30 10.41 21.62
N GLY A 8 14.71 9.64 20.69
CA GLY A 8 14.72 8.18 20.71
C GLY A 8 16.03 7.56 20.21
N TYR A 9 17.07 8.34 19.89
CA TYR A 9 18.33 7.87 19.33
C TYR A 9 19.54 8.39 20.11
N ARG A 10 20.62 7.59 20.13
CA ARG A 10 21.96 7.96 20.59
C ARG A 10 22.96 7.72 19.48
N VAL A 11 24.11 8.39 19.53
CA VAL A 11 25.22 8.12 18.62
C VAL A 11 25.68 6.68 18.77
N ALA A 12 25.88 5.98 17.66
CA ALA A 12 26.32 4.59 17.66
C ALA A 12 27.70 4.45 18.31
N ASP A 13 27.91 3.35 19.05
CA ASP A 13 29.19 3.09 19.72
C ASP A 13 30.30 2.74 18.69
N ASP A 14 29.93 2.26 17.51
CA ASP A 14 30.80 1.77 16.44
C ASP A 14 30.89 2.70 15.22
N VAL A 15 30.62 4.01 15.38
CA VAL A 15 30.88 4.99 14.31
C VAL A 15 32.35 4.95 13.92
N LEU A 16 32.59 4.73 12.62
CA LEU A 16 33.91 4.71 12.04
C LEU A 16 34.58 6.08 12.20
N GLU A 17 35.80 6.07 12.72
CA GLU A 17 36.66 7.24 12.86
C GLU A 17 38.06 6.97 12.32
N VAL A 18 38.66 8.01 11.75
CA VAL A 18 40.08 8.08 11.36
C VAL A 18 40.65 9.30 12.07
N GLU A 19 41.67 9.08 12.92
CA GLU A 19 42.29 10.13 13.74
C GLU A 19 41.28 10.93 14.60
N GLY A 20 40.26 10.26 15.15
CA GLY A 20 39.22 10.87 16.00
C GLY A 20 38.17 11.69 15.23
N ARG A 21 38.12 11.57 13.90
CA ARG A 21 37.16 12.28 13.03
C ARG A 21 36.40 11.30 12.16
N VAL A 22 35.14 11.61 11.86
CA VAL A 22 34.29 10.77 11.00
C VAL A 22 34.70 10.99 9.53
N PRO A 23 35.19 9.95 8.80
CA PRO A 23 35.63 10.10 7.42
C PRO A 23 34.43 10.08 6.46
N VAL A 24 34.14 11.20 5.80
CA VAL A 24 33.03 11.33 4.83
C VAL A 24 33.58 11.72 3.47
N HIS A 25 33.18 11.01 2.42
CA HIS A 25 33.48 11.37 1.05
C HIS A 25 32.35 12.19 0.43
N TYR A 26 32.70 13.34 -0.15
CA TYR A 26 31.83 14.23 -0.89
C TYR A 26 32.66 15.02 -1.91
N PHE A 27 32.02 15.60 -2.93
CA PHE A 27 32.77 16.36 -3.94
C PHE A 27 33.31 17.68 -3.37
N THR A 28 34.57 17.96 -3.70
CA THR A 28 35.28 19.18 -3.27
C THR A 28 35.76 20.06 -4.43
N TYR A 29 35.45 19.69 -5.68
CA TYR A 29 35.95 20.39 -6.87
C TYR A 29 35.52 21.87 -6.89
N THR A 30 34.31 22.18 -6.46
CA THR A 30 33.85 23.54 -6.26
C THR A 30 32.89 23.55 -5.07
N PRO A 31 33.16 24.34 -4.01
CA PRO A 31 32.26 24.42 -2.87
C PRO A 31 30.85 24.76 -3.32
N ASN A 32 29.89 23.91 -2.94
CA ASN A 32 28.48 24.17 -3.17
C ASN A 32 27.65 23.55 -2.04
N PHE A 33 26.50 24.17 -1.79
CA PHE A 33 25.58 23.83 -0.72
C PHE A 33 25.24 22.34 -0.67
N GLY A 34 24.95 21.73 -1.83
CA GLY A 34 24.53 20.34 -1.91
C GLY A 34 25.57 19.34 -1.39
N ASP A 35 26.83 19.51 -1.78
CA ASP A 35 27.91 18.60 -1.37
C ASP A 35 28.28 18.80 0.11
N LEU A 36 28.19 20.05 0.61
CA LEU A 36 28.48 20.41 2.00
C LEU A 36 27.39 19.96 3.00
N LEU A 37 26.21 19.55 2.53
CA LEU A 37 25.19 18.94 3.40
C LEU A 37 25.69 17.63 4.01
N SER A 38 26.53 16.86 3.32
CA SER A 38 27.09 15.59 3.85
C SER A 38 27.89 15.80 5.14
N PRO A 39 28.98 16.59 5.17
CA PRO A 39 29.72 16.82 6.41
C PRO A 39 28.88 17.55 7.47
N TRP A 40 27.99 18.47 7.06
CA TRP A 40 27.14 19.20 7.99
C TRP A 40 26.14 18.30 8.74
N ILE A 41 25.38 17.46 8.03
CA ILE A 41 24.37 16.60 8.65
C ILE A 41 25.03 15.56 9.57
N VAL A 42 26.17 15.00 9.15
CA VAL A 42 26.92 14.03 9.97
C VAL A 42 27.43 14.68 11.25
N ALA A 43 28.01 15.88 11.17
CA ALA A 43 28.46 16.61 12.35
C ALA A 43 27.29 16.93 13.30
N LYS A 44 26.13 17.30 12.76
CA LYS A 44 24.92 17.59 13.55
C LYS A 44 24.34 16.36 14.26
N LEU A 45 24.30 15.21 13.57
CA LEU A 45 23.75 13.97 14.14
C LEU A 45 24.70 13.32 15.16
N THR A 46 26.01 13.41 14.93
CA THR A 46 27.01 12.73 15.78
C THR A 46 27.59 13.62 16.88
N GLY A 47 27.56 14.93 16.71
CA GLY A 47 28.33 15.86 17.55
C GLY A 47 29.85 15.73 17.37
N ARG A 48 30.33 15.03 16.33
CA ARG A 48 31.76 14.75 16.08
C ARG A 48 32.28 15.58 14.90
N GLU A 49 33.59 15.81 14.90
CA GLU A 49 34.27 16.44 13.76
C GLU A 49 34.28 15.49 12.55
N VAL A 50 34.06 16.06 11.37
CA VAL A 50 34.05 15.32 10.09
C VAL A 50 35.29 15.68 9.29
N THR A 51 35.96 14.66 8.74
CA THR A 51 37.11 14.82 7.84
C THR A 51 36.76 14.35 6.42
N LEU A 52 37.35 14.98 5.41
CA LEU A 52 37.18 14.54 4.03
C LEU A 52 37.94 13.24 3.81
N ALA A 53 37.25 12.20 3.34
CA ALA A 53 37.88 10.94 2.99
C ALA A 53 38.48 10.97 1.56
N ASP A 54 39.74 10.57 1.45
CA ASP A 54 40.48 10.41 0.18
C ASP A 54 40.20 9.07 -0.54
N ARG A 55 39.29 8.27 0.04
CA ARG A 55 38.83 6.94 -0.44
C ARG A 55 39.87 5.82 -0.33
N SER A 56 41.05 6.07 0.24
CA SER A 56 42.07 5.04 0.51
C SER A 56 41.71 4.15 1.71
N GLN A 57 40.89 4.66 2.62
CA GLN A 57 40.42 3.99 3.83
C GLN A 57 38.88 3.85 3.82
N PRO A 58 38.30 3.01 4.70
CA PRO A 58 36.85 2.98 4.90
C PRO A 58 36.30 4.38 5.17
N HIS A 59 35.13 4.68 4.61
CA HIS A 59 34.52 6.01 4.73
C HIS A 59 33.02 5.97 4.44
N TYR A 60 32.32 7.03 4.81
CA TYR A 60 30.90 7.20 4.54
C TYR A 60 30.63 8.00 3.28
N THR A 61 29.57 7.64 2.57
CA THR A 61 29.02 8.40 1.45
C THR A 61 27.54 8.67 1.74
N VAL A 62 27.17 9.94 1.94
CA VAL A 62 25.91 10.31 2.62
C VAL A 62 24.91 10.97 1.68
N ILE A 63 25.21 12.18 1.18
CA ILE A 63 24.29 12.94 0.30
C ILE A 63 24.90 13.07 -1.10
N GLY A 64 24.05 13.05 -2.13
CA GLY A 64 24.44 13.32 -3.52
C GLY A 64 24.13 12.18 -4.50
N SER A 65 24.56 12.36 -5.75
CA SER A 65 24.53 11.33 -6.80
C SER A 65 25.94 10.77 -7.02
N ILE A 66 26.57 10.25 -5.97
CA ILE A 66 28.01 9.94 -5.96
C ILE A 66 28.33 8.49 -5.60
N LEU A 67 27.35 7.60 -5.76
CA LEU A 67 27.58 6.17 -5.54
C LEU A 67 28.71 5.61 -6.41
N ASN A 68 28.97 6.21 -7.58
CA ASN A 68 30.10 5.85 -8.44
C ASN A 68 31.48 6.18 -7.84
N GLU A 69 31.53 7.01 -6.79
CA GLU A 69 32.76 7.31 -6.06
C GLU A 69 33.01 6.32 -4.89
N CYS A 70 32.03 5.47 -4.57
CA CYS A 70 32.19 4.44 -3.53
C CYS A 70 33.22 3.37 -3.93
N THR A 71 34.03 2.96 -2.96
CA THR A 71 34.98 1.86 -3.06
C THR A 71 34.45 0.62 -2.33
N ASP A 72 35.22 -0.46 -2.34
CA ASP A 72 34.89 -1.72 -1.64
C ASP A 72 34.71 -1.56 -0.12
N THR A 73 35.21 -0.46 0.46
CA THR A 73 35.14 -0.17 1.90
C THR A 73 34.20 0.97 2.25
N SER A 74 33.47 1.52 1.26
CA SER A 74 32.51 2.59 1.50
C SER A 74 31.24 2.10 2.18
N ILE A 75 30.67 2.95 3.03
CA ILE A 75 29.36 2.78 3.65
C ILE A 75 28.43 3.87 3.10
N ALA A 76 27.48 3.48 2.27
CA ALA A 76 26.54 4.38 1.63
C ALA A 76 25.21 4.48 2.42
N TRP A 77 24.78 5.69 2.74
CA TRP A 77 23.53 5.97 3.45
C TRP A 77 22.83 7.20 2.87
N GLY A 78 21.75 6.99 2.11
CA GLY A 78 20.88 8.04 1.57
C GLY A 78 21.33 8.65 0.22
N THR A 79 22.54 8.34 -0.23
CA THR A 79 23.08 8.77 -1.53
C THR A 79 22.44 8.00 -2.70
N GLY A 80 22.55 8.55 -3.90
CA GLY A 80 21.95 8.03 -5.13
C GLY A 80 22.91 7.91 -6.31
N THR A 81 22.37 7.49 -7.46
CA THR A 81 23.09 7.47 -8.74
C THR A 81 22.68 8.65 -9.65
N TYR A 82 23.43 8.88 -10.73
CA TYR A 82 23.08 9.73 -11.86
C TYR A 82 22.20 9.01 -12.89
N GLY A 83 22.07 7.68 -12.81
CA GLY A 83 21.29 6.88 -13.75
C GLY A 83 22.07 6.46 -14.99
N SER A 84 23.22 7.05 -15.27
CA SER A 84 24.08 6.74 -16.43
C SER A 84 25.24 5.78 -16.16
N GLU A 85 25.55 5.48 -14.90
CA GLU A 85 26.62 4.57 -14.49
C GLU A 85 26.46 3.18 -15.10
N GLY A 86 27.56 2.61 -15.58
CA GLY A 86 27.69 1.21 -15.98
C GLY A 86 28.35 0.37 -14.90
N VAL A 87 28.41 -0.95 -15.13
CA VAL A 87 28.89 -1.96 -14.16
C VAL A 87 30.29 -1.66 -13.59
N ARG A 88 31.17 -1.04 -14.38
CA ARG A 88 32.55 -0.73 -13.98
C ARG A 88 32.67 0.53 -13.12
N ASP A 89 31.63 1.35 -13.08
CA ASP A 89 31.64 2.63 -12.38
C ASP A 89 31.25 2.48 -10.90
N LEU A 90 30.87 1.28 -10.46
CA LEU A 90 30.37 1.03 -9.11
C LEU A 90 31.10 -0.14 -8.46
N SER A 91 31.54 0.03 -7.20
CA SER A 91 32.03 -1.08 -6.39
C SER A 91 30.90 -2.08 -6.09
N ARG A 92 31.20 -3.38 -6.15
CA ARG A 92 30.26 -4.44 -5.79
C ARG A 92 30.33 -4.87 -4.32
N LYS A 93 31.30 -4.37 -3.56
CA LYS A 93 31.52 -4.74 -2.17
C LYS A 93 31.17 -3.64 -1.17
N MET A 94 30.84 -2.43 -1.66
CA MET A 94 30.37 -1.35 -0.81
C MET A 94 29.18 -1.79 0.05
N ARG A 95 29.12 -1.30 1.29
CA ARG A 95 27.98 -1.56 2.19
C ARG A 95 26.93 -0.49 1.96
N ILE A 96 25.69 -0.88 1.64
CA ILE A 96 24.59 0.05 1.41
C ILE A 96 23.56 -0.12 2.51
N THR A 97 23.34 0.92 3.33
CA THR A 97 22.33 0.89 4.40
C THR A 97 21.03 1.57 3.99
N ALA A 98 21.10 2.59 3.14
CA ALA A 98 19.95 3.23 2.49
C ALA A 98 20.39 3.89 1.19
N VAL A 99 19.45 4.12 0.27
CA VAL A 99 19.69 4.89 -0.97
C VAL A 99 18.66 6.02 -1.11
N ARG A 100 18.95 7.01 -1.95
CA ARG A 100 18.07 8.18 -2.13
C ARG A 100 16.63 7.80 -2.50
N GLY A 101 16.46 6.82 -3.37
CA GLY A 101 15.16 6.44 -3.88
C GLY A 101 15.09 5.10 -4.62
N PRO A 102 13.87 4.71 -5.02
CA PRO A 102 13.61 3.39 -5.58
C PRO A 102 14.22 3.20 -6.98
N LEU A 103 14.45 4.25 -7.78
CA LEU A 103 15.09 4.09 -9.09
C LEU A 103 16.55 3.70 -8.91
N THR A 104 17.26 4.36 -7.97
CA THR A 104 18.63 3.98 -7.62
C THR A 104 18.67 2.53 -7.14
N ARG A 105 17.77 2.14 -6.22
CA ARG A 105 17.70 0.73 -5.78
C ARG A 105 17.47 -0.23 -6.93
N SER A 106 16.46 0.01 -7.75
CA SER A 106 16.13 -0.85 -8.89
C SER A 106 17.30 -0.99 -9.86
N LYS A 107 18.05 0.10 -10.10
CA LYS A 107 19.25 0.06 -10.93
C LYS A 107 20.33 -0.84 -10.30
N LEU A 108 20.67 -0.62 -9.03
CA LEU A 108 21.73 -1.37 -8.34
C LEU A 108 21.37 -2.84 -8.09
N SER A 109 20.11 -3.15 -7.82
CA SER A 109 19.64 -4.52 -7.56
C SER A 109 19.34 -5.32 -8.82
N ALA A 110 19.28 -4.71 -10.00
CA ALA A 110 19.03 -5.47 -11.23
C ALA A 110 20.16 -6.47 -11.51
N ASP A 111 19.82 -7.76 -11.66
CA ASP A 111 20.81 -8.83 -11.90
C ASP A 111 21.58 -8.67 -13.22
N HIS A 112 20.92 -8.13 -14.25
CA HIS A 112 21.57 -7.80 -15.53
C HIS A 112 22.35 -6.47 -15.47
N GLY A 113 22.29 -5.76 -14.33
CA GLY A 113 23.04 -4.55 -14.04
C GLY A 113 24.17 -4.82 -13.04
N PHE A 114 23.90 -4.67 -11.74
CA PHE A 114 24.93 -4.69 -10.70
C PHE A 114 24.78 -5.82 -9.68
N GLY A 115 23.56 -6.37 -9.51
CA GLY A 115 23.28 -7.49 -8.60
C GLY A 115 23.60 -7.20 -7.13
N LEU A 116 23.48 -5.94 -6.69
CA LEU A 116 23.81 -5.54 -5.32
C LEU A 116 22.62 -5.73 -4.38
N ALA A 117 22.91 -6.26 -3.20
CA ALA A 117 21.99 -6.31 -2.09
C ALA A 117 21.76 -4.87 -1.58
N VAL A 118 20.62 -4.28 -1.94
CA VAL A 118 20.26 -2.91 -1.58
C VAL A 118 18.96 -2.94 -0.78
N PRO A 119 18.97 -2.48 0.48
CA PRO A 119 17.78 -2.50 1.32
C PRO A 119 16.68 -1.60 0.75
N GLU A 120 15.43 -1.94 1.05
CA GLU A 120 14.25 -1.14 0.68
C GLU A 120 14.07 0.04 1.65
N VAL A 121 15.15 0.80 1.87
CA VAL A 121 15.18 1.99 2.73
C VAL A 121 15.55 3.18 1.87
N TYR A 122 14.67 4.18 1.86
CA TYR A 122 14.73 5.31 0.94
C TYR A 122 14.79 6.65 1.66
N GLY A 123 15.52 7.59 1.06
CA GLY A 123 15.51 8.99 1.42
C GLY A 123 16.90 9.59 1.30
N ASP A 124 16.95 10.79 0.74
CA ASP A 124 18.16 11.60 0.83
C ASP A 124 18.34 12.06 2.28
N ALA A 125 19.55 11.95 2.85
CA ALA A 125 19.78 12.35 4.24
C ALA A 125 19.53 13.85 4.49
N ALA A 126 19.51 14.70 3.45
CA ALA A 126 19.09 16.09 3.56
C ALA A 126 17.62 16.26 4.00
N LEU A 127 16.77 15.24 3.85
CA LEU A 127 15.40 15.24 4.38
C LEU A 127 15.35 15.35 5.91
N LEU A 128 16.42 14.96 6.59
CA LEU A 128 16.54 15.03 8.05
C LEU A 128 17.00 16.40 8.57
N ALA A 129 17.30 17.36 7.68
CA ALA A 129 17.76 18.69 8.06
C ALA A 129 16.86 19.40 9.10
N PRO A 130 15.51 19.37 8.99
CA PRO A 130 14.63 20.01 9.98
C PRO A 130 14.66 19.36 11.37
N LEU A 131 15.18 18.12 11.50
CA LEU A 131 15.32 17.45 12.79
C LEU A 131 16.52 17.98 13.58
N VAL A 132 17.58 18.43 12.89
CA VAL A 132 18.83 18.88 13.52
C VAL A 132 19.03 20.40 13.49
N TYR A 133 18.27 21.11 12.66
CA TYR A 133 18.35 22.56 12.52
C TYR A 133 16.99 23.12 12.14
N ARG A 134 16.37 23.91 13.01
CA ARG A 134 15.06 24.50 12.73
C ARG A 134 14.97 25.91 13.33
N PRO A 135 15.65 26.89 12.72
CA PRO A 135 15.61 28.27 13.22
C PRO A 135 14.22 28.87 13.00
N GLU A 136 13.81 29.75 13.90
CA GLU A 136 12.70 30.66 13.63
C GLU A 136 13.19 31.78 12.71
N VAL A 137 12.55 31.92 11.55
CA VAL A 137 12.93 32.90 10.53
C VAL A 137 11.66 33.60 10.05
N GLU A 138 11.70 34.94 10.06
CA GLU A 138 10.62 35.75 9.50
C GLU A 138 10.60 35.63 7.96
N GLN A 139 9.40 35.41 7.40
CA GLN A 139 9.20 35.42 5.96
C GLN A 139 9.21 36.85 5.44
N THR A 140 10.27 37.21 4.73
CA THR A 140 10.52 38.57 4.24
C THR A 140 10.35 38.70 2.72
N HIS A 141 10.28 37.58 1.99
CA HIS A 141 10.19 37.56 0.53
C HIS A 141 9.08 36.58 0.09
N GLU A 142 8.39 36.91 -1.01
CA GLU A 142 7.37 36.01 -1.57
C GLU A 142 8.04 34.84 -2.29
N TYR A 143 9.12 35.09 -3.04
CA TYR A 143 9.84 34.05 -3.79
C TYR A 143 11.32 34.00 -3.43
N GLY A 144 11.86 32.79 -3.33
CA GLY A 144 13.28 32.51 -3.35
C GLY A 144 13.68 31.91 -4.69
N PHE A 145 14.59 32.54 -5.42
CA PHE A 145 15.13 32.04 -6.67
C PHE A 145 16.53 31.49 -6.43
N VAL A 146 16.69 30.17 -6.49
CA VAL A 146 17.95 29.48 -6.20
C VAL A 146 18.80 29.35 -7.47
N VAL A 147 20.04 29.79 -7.41
CA VAL A 147 21.04 29.67 -8.48
C VAL A 147 22.21 28.80 -8.06
N ARG A 148 22.68 27.93 -8.96
CA ARG A 148 23.90 27.15 -8.76
C ARG A 148 25.14 27.90 -9.28
N TRP A 149 26.32 27.50 -8.82
CA TRP A 149 27.60 28.10 -9.23
C TRP A 149 27.82 28.13 -10.77
N SER A 150 27.25 27.16 -11.49
CA SER A 150 27.34 27.04 -12.95
C SER A 150 26.31 27.90 -13.70
N GLU A 151 25.32 28.46 -13.01
CA GLU A 151 24.19 29.20 -13.59
C GLU A 151 24.44 30.72 -13.57
N ARG A 152 25.64 31.12 -13.97
CA ARG A 152 26.13 32.51 -13.91
C ARG A 152 25.22 33.51 -14.63
N ARG A 153 24.50 33.08 -15.66
CA ARG A 153 23.54 33.94 -16.39
C ARG A 153 22.35 34.35 -15.51
N TRP A 154 21.85 33.45 -14.68
CA TRP A 154 20.73 33.73 -13.77
C TRP A 154 21.20 34.49 -12.54
N ALA A 155 22.40 34.18 -12.03
CA ALA A 155 23.02 34.96 -10.96
C ALA A 155 23.28 36.44 -11.33
N ARG A 156 23.35 36.77 -12.62
CA ARG A 156 23.52 38.15 -13.13
C ARG A 156 22.21 38.83 -13.55
N ALA A 157 21.09 38.10 -13.50
CA ALA A 157 19.79 38.68 -13.83
C ALA A 157 19.35 39.68 -12.76
N THR A 158 18.47 40.60 -13.15
CA THR A 158 17.88 41.57 -12.22
C THR A 158 16.59 40.99 -11.63
N TYR A 159 16.46 41.00 -10.30
CA TYR A 159 15.28 40.50 -9.60
C TYR A 159 14.53 41.65 -8.91
N GLY A 160 13.21 41.55 -8.84
CA GLY A 160 12.35 42.49 -8.14
C GLY A 160 12.48 42.39 -6.61
N PRO A 161 11.92 43.36 -5.86
CA PRO A 161 12.10 43.46 -4.41
C PRO A 161 11.49 42.28 -3.62
N ASP A 162 10.44 41.64 -4.14
CA ASP A 162 9.78 40.50 -3.49
C ASP A 162 10.50 39.16 -3.71
N ILE A 163 11.63 39.17 -4.41
CA ILE A 163 12.36 37.96 -4.81
C ILE A 163 13.76 37.97 -4.21
N LYS A 164 14.05 36.95 -3.40
CA LYS A 164 15.40 36.71 -2.86
C LYS A 164 16.20 35.83 -3.80
N LEU A 165 17.34 36.33 -4.28
CA LEU A 165 18.32 35.49 -4.97
C LEU A 165 19.11 34.68 -3.95
N ILE A 166 19.10 33.35 -4.06
CA ILE A 166 19.76 32.43 -3.14
C ILE A 166 20.88 31.69 -3.88
N ASP A 167 22.13 31.99 -3.52
CA ASP A 167 23.32 31.41 -4.15
C ASP A 167 23.78 30.12 -3.46
N PHE A 168 23.71 29.00 -4.18
CA PHE A 168 24.18 27.69 -3.72
C PHE A 168 25.69 27.48 -3.85
N ALA A 169 26.47 28.47 -4.30
CA ALA A 169 27.93 28.47 -4.19
C ALA A 169 28.42 28.82 -2.77
N ARG A 170 27.54 29.29 -1.88
CA ARG A 170 27.87 29.59 -0.49
C ARG A 170 28.22 28.35 0.31
N THR A 171 29.15 28.50 1.25
CA THR A 171 29.61 27.45 2.17
C THR A 171 28.88 27.47 3.52
N ASP A 172 28.15 28.55 3.82
CA ASP A 172 27.33 28.70 5.03
C ASP A 172 26.00 27.97 4.86
N ILE A 173 25.96 26.69 5.23
CA ILE A 173 24.78 25.81 5.09
C ILE A 173 23.58 26.38 5.85
N GLU A 174 23.79 26.76 7.11
CA GLU A 174 22.71 27.25 7.97
C GLU A 174 22.15 28.59 7.49
N GLY A 175 23.00 29.50 7.01
CA GLY A 175 22.55 30.75 6.41
C GLY A 175 21.79 30.56 5.11
N VAL A 176 22.18 29.60 4.26
CA VAL A 176 21.39 29.25 3.08
C VAL A 176 20.02 28.67 3.47
N ILE A 177 19.96 27.82 4.51
CA ILE A 177 18.68 27.33 5.04
C ILE A 177 17.82 28.48 5.57
N ARG A 178 18.40 29.43 6.32
CA ARG A 178 17.67 30.63 6.77
C ARG A 178 17.17 31.46 5.59
N ASP A 179 17.94 31.58 4.52
CA ASP A 179 17.50 32.30 3.32
C ASP A 179 16.34 31.59 2.62
N LEU A 180 16.36 30.25 2.52
CA LEU A 180 15.23 29.47 2.01
C LEU A 180 13.98 29.69 2.88
N LEU A 181 14.11 29.61 4.21
CA LEU A 181 13.01 29.79 5.17
C LEU A 181 12.45 31.22 5.17
N SER A 182 13.26 32.22 4.80
CA SER A 182 12.81 33.61 4.66
C SER A 182 11.89 33.85 3.45
N CYS A 183 11.68 32.85 2.60
CA CYS A 183 10.85 32.90 1.40
C CYS A 183 9.58 32.05 1.55
N ARG A 184 8.46 32.48 0.94
CA ARG A 184 7.21 31.70 0.94
C ARG A 184 7.17 30.60 -0.11
N LYS A 185 7.78 30.82 -1.28
CA LYS A 185 7.86 29.87 -2.38
C LYS A 185 9.29 29.77 -2.91
N ILE A 186 9.75 28.58 -3.32
CA ILE A 186 11.11 28.37 -3.85
C ILE A 186 11.08 27.93 -5.31
N ILE A 187 11.90 28.54 -6.15
CA ILE A 187 12.16 28.12 -7.53
C ILE A 187 13.61 27.67 -7.61
N THR A 188 13.85 26.45 -8.09
CA THR A 188 15.22 25.92 -8.15
C THR A 188 15.43 24.87 -9.23
N SER A 189 16.61 24.89 -9.84
CA SER A 189 17.13 23.83 -10.71
C SER A 189 17.99 22.80 -9.94
N SER A 190 18.17 23.00 -8.63
CA SER A 190 18.98 22.17 -7.76
C SER A 190 18.15 21.09 -7.10
N LEU A 191 18.58 19.83 -7.19
CA LEU A 191 17.94 18.72 -6.49
C LEU A 191 17.87 18.98 -4.98
N HIS A 192 18.98 19.37 -4.34
CA HIS A 192 18.97 19.65 -2.90
C HIS A 192 18.19 20.92 -2.56
N GLY A 193 17.99 21.83 -3.51
CA GLY A 193 17.07 22.96 -3.33
C GLY A 193 15.63 22.47 -3.15
N LEU A 194 15.20 21.52 -3.99
CA LEU A 194 13.89 20.89 -3.86
C LEU A 194 13.78 20.04 -2.59
N ILE A 195 14.79 19.20 -2.30
CA ILE A 195 14.79 18.33 -1.12
C ILE A 195 14.68 19.14 0.17
N VAL A 196 15.49 20.18 0.32
CA VAL A 196 15.48 21.02 1.52
C VAL A 196 14.16 21.80 1.61
N ALA A 197 13.69 22.42 0.51
CA ALA A 197 12.40 23.10 0.52
C ALA A 197 11.25 22.16 0.93
N ASP A 198 11.20 20.94 0.39
CA ASP A 198 10.22 19.93 0.75
C ASP A 198 10.34 19.48 2.21
N ALA A 199 11.56 19.28 2.72
CA ALA A 199 11.80 18.87 4.11
C ALA A 199 11.27 19.89 5.12
N TYR A 200 11.46 21.19 4.84
CA TYR A 200 10.94 22.29 5.66
C TYR A 200 9.49 22.67 5.35
N GLY A 201 8.85 22.03 4.36
CA GLY A 201 7.45 22.29 4.00
C GLY A 201 7.23 23.59 3.21
N ILE A 202 8.24 24.07 2.49
CA ILE A 202 8.15 25.28 1.66
C ILE A 202 7.64 24.89 0.26
N PRO A 203 6.52 25.46 -0.23
CA PRO A 203 6.07 25.28 -1.61
C PRO A 203 7.18 25.56 -2.62
N ASN A 204 7.36 24.69 -3.60
CA ASN A 204 8.47 24.81 -4.55
C ASN A 204 8.14 24.36 -5.96
N ALA A 205 8.87 24.91 -6.93
CA ALA A 205 8.78 24.62 -8.35
C ALA A 205 10.15 24.17 -8.91
N TRP A 206 10.12 23.14 -9.76
CA TRP A 206 11.32 22.59 -10.40
C TRP A 206 11.64 23.36 -11.69
N LEU A 207 12.71 24.16 -11.66
CA LEU A 207 13.22 24.87 -12.82
C LEU A 207 14.05 23.95 -13.72
N ALA A 208 13.67 23.85 -14.99
CA ALA A 208 14.41 23.13 -16.01
C ALA A 208 15.81 23.75 -16.22
N SER A 209 16.85 22.91 -16.22
CA SER A 209 18.22 23.34 -16.51
C SER A 209 18.99 22.18 -17.12
N GLY A 210 19.75 22.44 -18.18
CA GLY A 210 20.61 21.45 -18.83
C GLY A 210 21.98 21.25 -18.13
N THR A 211 22.27 22.05 -17.10
CA THR A 211 23.57 22.03 -16.41
C THR A 211 23.73 20.99 -15.28
N PRO A 212 22.69 20.38 -14.66
CA PRO A 212 22.89 19.30 -13.71
C PRO A 212 23.35 17.99 -14.39
N ARG A 213 24.42 17.37 -13.86
CA ARG A 213 24.80 16.00 -14.21
C ARG A 213 23.73 15.00 -13.74
N GLY A 214 23.52 13.94 -14.54
CA GLY A 214 22.50 12.89 -14.33
C GLY A 214 21.09 13.24 -14.79
N GLY A 215 20.88 14.40 -15.42
CA GLY A 215 19.60 14.81 -15.97
C GLY A 215 18.44 14.70 -14.97
N GLU A 216 17.28 14.30 -15.46
CA GLU A 216 16.04 14.18 -14.69
C GLU A 216 16.00 12.96 -13.77
N TYR A 217 16.83 11.93 -14.02
CA TYR A 217 16.79 10.65 -13.30
C TYR A 217 16.86 10.84 -11.78
N LYS A 218 17.83 11.62 -11.30
CA LYS A 218 18.02 11.86 -9.86
C LYS A 218 16.87 12.60 -9.19
N PHE A 219 16.13 13.41 -9.96
CA PHE A 219 14.95 14.13 -9.48
C PHE A 219 13.78 13.19 -9.34
N TYR A 220 13.50 12.37 -10.35
CA TYR A 220 12.45 11.36 -10.27
C TYR A 220 12.73 10.28 -9.22
N ASP A 221 14.00 9.92 -9.03
CA ASP A 221 14.43 9.01 -7.98
C ASP A 221 14.08 9.56 -6.58
N TYR A 222 14.35 10.85 -6.35
CA TYR A 222 13.92 11.55 -5.14
C TYR A 222 12.39 11.67 -5.04
N PHE A 223 11.71 12.15 -6.08
CA PHE A 223 10.26 12.33 -6.06
C PHE A 223 9.51 11.02 -5.76
N ALA A 224 10.04 9.90 -6.22
CA ALA A 224 9.50 8.59 -5.92
C ALA A 224 9.66 8.20 -4.44
N SER A 225 10.72 8.64 -3.75
CA SER A 225 10.92 8.34 -2.32
C SER A 225 10.00 9.15 -1.41
N VAL A 226 9.56 10.34 -1.85
CA VAL A 226 8.62 11.22 -1.11
C VAL A 226 7.20 11.27 -1.71
N LYS A 227 6.95 10.46 -2.74
CA LYS A 227 5.71 10.39 -3.54
C LYS A 227 5.18 11.74 -4.04
N LYS A 228 6.08 12.64 -4.42
CA LYS A 228 5.77 14.02 -4.84
C LYS A 228 6.38 14.34 -6.21
N PHE A 229 5.77 13.77 -7.26
CA PHE A 229 6.22 13.94 -8.65
C PHE A 229 5.90 15.32 -9.21
N ARG A 230 6.85 15.85 -9.97
CA ARG A 230 6.78 17.15 -10.64
C ARG A 230 7.44 17.06 -12.02
N THR A 231 7.06 17.98 -12.89
CA THR A 231 7.69 18.18 -14.19
C THR A 231 8.62 19.41 -14.14
N PRO A 232 9.72 19.42 -14.90
CA PRO A 232 10.59 20.58 -14.97
C PRO A 232 9.92 21.68 -15.79
N GLN A 233 9.97 22.91 -15.30
CA GLN A 233 9.31 24.07 -15.88
C GLN A 233 10.35 25.00 -16.51
N GLN A 234 10.08 25.43 -17.74
CA GLN A 234 11.04 26.23 -18.54
C GLN A 234 10.94 27.71 -18.17
N PHE A 235 12.07 28.31 -17.84
CA PHE A 235 12.17 29.74 -17.62
C PHE A 235 13.62 30.20 -17.80
N ASP A 236 13.83 31.35 -18.42
CA ASP A 236 15.14 31.98 -18.50
C ASP A 236 15.12 33.37 -17.87
N ALA A 237 15.59 33.45 -16.62
CA ALA A 237 15.69 34.71 -15.88
C ALA A 237 16.56 35.76 -16.60
N SER A 238 17.50 35.33 -17.44
CA SER A 238 18.40 36.25 -18.16
C SER A 238 17.77 36.89 -19.40
N ALA A 239 16.62 36.39 -19.85
CA ALA A 239 15.89 36.93 -20.99
C ALA A 239 14.95 38.10 -20.59
N ALA A 240 14.64 38.24 -19.31
CA ALA A 240 13.80 39.32 -18.80
C ALA A 240 14.65 40.55 -18.43
N PRO A 241 14.19 41.79 -18.71
CA PRO A 241 14.84 43.01 -18.19
C PRO A 241 14.92 43.03 -16.66
N GLN A 242 13.87 42.52 -16.01
CA GLN A 242 13.80 42.23 -14.59
C GLN A 242 12.82 41.08 -14.37
N VAL A 243 13.16 40.16 -13.46
CA VAL A 243 12.27 39.10 -12.98
C VAL A 243 11.37 39.67 -11.89
N THR A 244 10.06 39.61 -12.06
CA THR A 244 9.06 40.12 -11.11
C THR A 244 8.25 38.98 -10.49
N GLY A 245 7.62 39.22 -9.33
CA GLY A 245 6.76 38.22 -8.68
C GLY A 245 5.58 37.80 -9.57
N GLU A 246 4.95 38.75 -10.26
CA GLU A 246 3.87 38.49 -11.23
C GLU A 246 4.33 37.54 -12.35
N LEU A 247 5.53 37.77 -12.90
CA LEU A 247 6.10 36.90 -13.93
C LEU A 247 6.34 35.49 -13.40
N LEU A 248 6.81 35.35 -12.16
CA LEU A 248 7.04 34.05 -11.55
C LEU A 248 5.73 33.32 -11.26
N GLU A 249 4.72 34.02 -10.74
CA GLU A 249 3.39 33.44 -10.47
C GLU A 249 2.69 32.98 -11.75
N SER A 250 2.78 33.75 -12.84
CA SER A 250 2.17 33.38 -14.12
C SER A 250 2.91 32.26 -14.86
N THR A 251 4.17 32.02 -14.51
CA THR A 251 5.03 31.05 -15.20
C THR A 251 5.12 29.72 -14.48
N PHE A 252 5.16 29.73 -13.14
CA PHE A 252 5.45 28.54 -12.35
C PHE A 252 4.23 27.99 -11.62
N GLU A 253 4.00 26.69 -11.76
CA GLU A 253 3.15 25.91 -10.88
C GLU A 253 3.95 25.46 -9.65
N PHE A 254 3.57 25.96 -8.47
CA PHE A 254 4.20 25.61 -7.20
C PHE A 254 3.49 24.44 -6.52
N ASP A 255 4.26 23.43 -6.10
CA ASP A 255 3.69 22.29 -5.39
C ASP A 255 3.81 22.47 -3.87
N GLY A 256 2.71 22.92 -3.25
CA GLY A 256 2.56 23.08 -1.80
C GLY A 256 2.11 21.82 -1.06
N ARG A 257 1.92 20.68 -1.73
CA ARG A 257 1.49 19.44 -1.05
C ARG A 257 2.57 18.99 -0.06
N PRO A 258 2.22 18.49 1.14
CA PRO A 258 3.20 17.87 2.01
C PRO A 258 3.81 16.62 1.35
N ILE A 259 5.06 16.33 1.65
CA ILE A 259 5.68 15.05 1.27
C ILE A 259 5.05 13.89 2.04
N ASP A 260 4.86 12.75 1.39
CA ASP A 260 4.50 11.49 2.05
C ASP A 260 5.80 10.73 2.36
N TYR A 261 6.38 11.04 3.52
CA TYR A 261 7.69 10.55 3.94
C TYR A 261 7.75 10.27 5.45
N ASP A 262 8.14 9.04 5.81
CA ASP A 262 8.47 8.63 7.17
C ASP A 262 10.00 8.62 7.36
N PRO A 263 10.57 9.44 8.26
CA PRO A 263 12.02 9.48 8.49
C PRO A 263 12.55 8.28 9.27
N LEU A 264 11.70 7.49 9.96
CA LEU A 264 12.17 6.44 10.87
C LEU A 264 12.97 5.33 10.16
N PRO A 265 12.56 4.78 8.99
CA PRO A 265 13.38 3.79 8.29
C PRO A 265 14.77 4.32 7.91
N LEU A 266 14.86 5.60 7.51
CA LEU A 266 16.15 6.21 7.16
C LEU A 266 17.02 6.43 8.40
N LEU A 267 16.43 6.81 9.54
CA LEU A 267 17.10 6.93 10.83
C LEU A 267 17.54 5.57 11.39
N ASP A 268 16.74 4.51 11.25
CA ASP A 268 17.08 3.15 11.69
C ASP A 268 18.20 2.53 10.85
N ALA A 269 18.30 2.92 9.58
CA ALA A 269 19.40 2.53 8.69
C ALA A 269 20.62 3.48 8.78
N CYS A 270 20.55 4.51 9.60
CA CYS A 270 21.63 5.48 9.78
C CYS A 270 22.83 4.80 10.45
N PRO A 271 24.02 4.79 9.82
CA PRO A 271 25.18 4.15 10.42
C PRO A 271 25.79 4.96 11.58
N PHE A 272 25.19 6.10 11.92
CA PHE A 272 25.66 7.01 12.96
C PHE A 272 24.83 6.95 14.25
N LEU A 273 23.63 6.35 14.20
CA LEU A 273 22.65 6.39 15.28
C LEU A 273 22.17 4.99 15.66
N GLN A 274 21.80 4.82 16.92
CA GLN A 274 21.15 3.63 17.46
C GLN A 274 19.99 4.07 18.35
N ARG A 275 18.91 3.29 18.43
CA ARG A 275 17.77 3.64 19.31
C ARG A 275 18.18 3.63 20.78
N ALA A 276 17.76 4.64 21.52
CA ALA A 276 18.04 4.84 22.93
C ALA A 276 17.04 4.05 23.81
N THR A 277 17.24 2.74 23.95
CA THR A 277 16.56 1.92 24.98
C THR A 277 17.52 0.88 25.57
N ALA A 278 17.87 1.08 26.86
CA ALA A 278 18.46 0.18 27.88
C ALA A 278 19.69 -0.71 27.52
N PRO A 279 20.57 -1.04 28.49
CA PRO A 279 21.85 -1.70 28.20
C PRO A 279 21.67 -3.13 27.65
N ALA A 280 22.67 -3.53 26.85
CA ALA A 280 22.75 -4.75 26.07
C ALA A 280 22.24 -6.03 26.77
N ASP A 281 21.28 -6.69 26.12
CA ASP A 281 21.10 -8.13 26.22
C ASP A 281 22.19 -8.80 25.33
N PRO A 282 23.07 -9.65 25.87
CA PRO A 282 24.12 -10.37 25.11
C PRO A 282 23.57 -11.25 23.98
N ALA A 283 22.25 -11.37 23.82
CA ALA A 283 21.60 -12.08 22.73
C ALA A 283 21.71 -11.38 21.36
N HIS A 284 22.07 -10.09 21.29
CA HIS A 284 22.11 -9.38 20.01
C HIS A 284 23.37 -9.66 19.17
N ASP A 285 24.51 -9.94 19.83
CA ASP A 285 25.77 -10.26 19.16
C ASP A 285 25.84 -11.73 18.68
N ALA A 286 24.86 -12.55 19.09
CA ALA A 286 24.65 -13.89 18.55
C ALA A 286 23.87 -13.86 17.22
N ALA A 287 23.02 -12.85 16.98
CA ALA A 287 22.15 -12.82 15.80
C ALA A 287 22.91 -12.49 14.49
N ALA A 288 23.94 -11.63 14.56
CA ALA A 288 24.79 -11.32 13.42
C ALA A 288 25.69 -12.51 13.01
N LYS A 289 26.13 -13.33 13.99
CA LYS A 289 26.91 -14.55 13.73
C LYS A 289 26.07 -15.78 13.34
N ILE A 290 24.75 -15.74 13.57
CA ILE A 290 23.82 -16.82 13.19
C ILE A 290 23.31 -16.66 11.75
N ALA A 291 23.32 -15.45 11.19
CA ALA A 291 22.88 -15.18 9.81
C ALA A 291 23.76 -15.83 8.73
N GLU A 292 25.01 -16.17 9.05
CA GLU A 292 25.95 -16.76 8.09
C GLU A 292 25.98 -18.29 8.14
N SER A 293 25.25 -18.93 9.07
CA SER A 293 25.23 -20.40 9.14
C SER A 293 24.01 -20.97 9.87
N ARG A 294 22.83 -20.97 9.23
CA ARG A 294 21.81 -22.01 9.50
C ARG A 294 20.74 -22.05 8.43
N LYS A 295 20.58 -23.24 7.83
CA LYS A 295 19.46 -23.66 6.98
C LYS A 295 18.15 -23.03 7.47
N LEU A 296 17.43 -22.36 6.56
CA LEU A 296 16.08 -21.79 6.70
C LEU A 296 15.12 -22.74 7.44
N ARG A 297 15.17 -22.75 8.77
CA ARG A 297 14.20 -23.40 9.64
C ARG A 297 13.76 -22.37 10.67
N GLU A 298 12.54 -21.90 10.52
CA GLU A 298 11.89 -21.16 11.59
C GLU A 298 11.69 -22.13 12.78
N PRO A 299 12.13 -21.78 14.00
CA PRO A 299 11.81 -22.56 15.18
C PRO A 299 10.29 -22.63 15.36
N ASN A 300 9.79 -23.81 15.68
CA ASN A 300 8.37 -24.07 15.92
C ASN A 300 8.20 -24.59 17.35
N ARG A 301 8.51 -23.76 18.36
CA ARG A 301 8.26 -24.05 19.77
C ARG A 301 7.01 -23.30 20.24
N LEU A 302 5.85 -23.72 19.71
CA LEU A 302 4.56 -23.75 20.42
C LEU A 302 4.18 -22.49 21.26
N ARG A 303 4.66 -21.27 21.01
CA ARG A 303 4.27 -20.10 21.83
C ARG A 303 2.76 -19.85 21.80
N ARG A 304 2.07 -20.25 20.73
CA ARG A 304 0.60 -20.23 20.66
C ARG A 304 -0.10 -21.22 21.61
N THR A 305 0.57 -22.28 22.06
CA THR A 305 -0.02 -23.20 23.07
C THR A 305 0.01 -22.62 24.47
N VAL A 306 0.65 -21.46 24.66
CA VAL A 306 0.49 -20.67 25.88
C VAL A 306 -0.96 -20.18 25.91
N PRO A 307 -1.77 -20.57 26.92
CA PRO A 307 -3.21 -20.32 26.92
C PRO A 307 -3.58 -18.85 26.67
N GLY A 308 -2.90 -17.92 27.36
CA GLY A 308 -3.17 -16.49 27.21
C GLY A 308 -2.82 -15.91 25.84
N VAL A 309 -1.91 -16.52 25.08
CA VAL A 309 -1.58 -16.05 23.72
C VAL A 309 -2.75 -16.28 22.77
N SER A 310 -3.45 -17.40 22.92
CA SER A 310 -4.60 -17.74 22.06
C SER A 310 -5.82 -16.86 22.32
N THR A 311 -6.01 -16.39 23.55
CA THR A 311 -7.10 -15.47 23.91
C THR A 311 -6.73 -14.02 23.62
N LEU A 312 -5.46 -13.64 23.78
CA LEU A 312 -4.95 -12.33 23.38
C LEU A 312 -4.98 -12.12 21.86
N LEU A 313 -4.54 -13.11 21.09
CA LEU A 313 -4.41 -13.05 19.63
C LEU A 313 -5.31 -14.11 18.95
N PRO A 314 -6.65 -14.00 19.06
CA PRO A 314 -7.59 -15.02 18.60
C PRO A 314 -7.47 -15.30 17.11
N SER A 315 -7.07 -14.30 16.32
CA SER A 315 -6.87 -14.41 14.87
C SER A 315 -5.40 -14.28 14.48
N LEU A 316 -4.44 -14.62 15.37
CA LEU A 316 -3.01 -14.65 15.04
C LEU A 316 -2.77 -15.38 13.72
N GLY A 317 -2.13 -14.69 12.77
CA GLY A 317 -1.85 -15.18 11.41
C GLY A 317 -2.92 -14.82 10.39
N PHE A 318 -3.89 -13.97 10.73
CA PHE A 318 -4.92 -13.51 9.82
C PHE A 318 -4.34 -12.83 8.57
N PHE A 319 -5.01 -13.08 7.45
CA PHE A 319 -4.81 -12.35 6.20
C PHE A 319 -6.09 -12.43 5.37
N GLY A 320 -6.42 -11.34 4.70
CA GLY A 320 -7.59 -11.24 3.86
C GLY A 320 -7.45 -11.89 2.48
N GLY A 321 -8.49 -11.68 1.68
CA GLY A 321 -8.56 -12.11 0.28
C GLY A 321 -8.67 -10.96 -0.71
N THR A 322 -8.38 -9.73 -0.27
CA THR A 322 -8.61 -8.50 -1.04
C THR A 322 -7.29 -7.94 -1.57
N ALA A 323 -7.34 -6.87 -2.37
CA ALA A 323 -6.12 -6.18 -2.80
C ALA A 323 -5.51 -5.30 -1.69
N ALA A 324 -6.31 -4.95 -0.67
CA ALA A 324 -5.87 -4.15 0.47
C ALA A 324 -5.29 -5.02 1.60
N ASP A 325 -5.64 -6.31 1.61
CA ASP A 325 -5.29 -7.26 2.64
C ASP A 325 -5.12 -8.67 2.06
N HIS A 326 -3.86 -9.12 2.05
CA HIS A 326 -3.39 -10.40 1.54
C HIS A 326 -2.11 -10.81 2.27
N LEU A 327 -1.75 -12.09 2.22
CA LEU A 327 -0.46 -12.53 2.74
C LEU A 327 0.63 -12.22 1.72
N SER A 328 1.52 -11.28 2.05
CA SER A 328 2.64 -10.88 1.21
C SER A 328 3.92 -11.63 1.58
N VAL A 329 4.54 -12.28 0.58
CA VAL A 329 5.89 -12.84 0.67
C VAL A 329 6.79 -12.10 -0.33
N ARG A 330 7.68 -11.25 0.19
CA ARG A 330 8.65 -10.53 -0.65
C ARG A 330 9.74 -11.47 -1.13
N VAL A 331 10.13 -11.30 -2.38
CA VAL A 331 11.14 -12.11 -3.05
C VAL A 331 12.09 -11.19 -3.82
N SER A 332 13.37 -11.54 -3.83
CA SER A 332 14.42 -10.77 -4.52
C SER A 332 14.99 -11.49 -5.74
N GLU A 333 14.66 -12.77 -5.91
CA GLU A 333 15.18 -13.64 -6.96
C GLU A 333 14.03 -14.17 -7.85
N PRO A 334 14.31 -14.56 -9.11
CA PRO A 334 13.30 -15.15 -9.98
C PRO A 334 12.64 -16.39 -9.39
N VAL A 335 11.32 -16.42 -9.37
CA VAL A 335 10.50 -17.48 -8.75
C VAL A 335 10.24 -18.60 -9.73
N GLN A 336 10.67 -19.80 -9.38
CA GLN A 336 10.44 -21.02 -10.15
C GLN A 336 9.27 -21.85 -9.61
N GLU A 337 9.08 -21.85 -8.29
CA GLU A 337 8.02 -22.62 -7.65
C GLU A 337 7.54 -21.94 -6.35
N ILE A 338 6.24 -22.02 -6.09
CA ILE A 338 5.61 -21.55 -4.84
C ILE A 338 4.92 -22.74 -4.18
N ARG A 339 5.32 -23.03 -2.94
CA ARG A 339 4.76 -24.12 -2.12
C ARG A 339 3.90 -23.55 -1.01
N LEU A 340 2.65 -23.96 -0.97
CA LEU A 340 1.69 -23.70 0.10
C LEU A 340 1.46 -25.01 0.84
N PHE A 341 1.69 -25.05 2.15
CA PHE A 341 1.50 -26.30 2.88
C PHE A 341 1.17 -26.12 4.36
N LEU A 342 0.41 -27.07 4.89
CA LEU A 342 0.20 -27.26 6.31
C LEU A 342 1.30 -28.18 6.89
N PRO A 343 1.64 -28.08 8.19
CA PRO A 343 2.53 -29.03 8.85
C PRO A 343 2.07 -30.47 8.63
N ALA A 344 3.04 -31.38 8.38
CA ALA A 344 2.76 -32.75 7.95
C ALA A 344 1.82 -33.56 8.87
N LYS A 345 1.81 -33.26 10.17
CA LYS A 345 0.96 -33.94 11.17
C LYS A 345 -0.34 -33.20 11.51
N GLN A 346 -0.69 -32.18 10.74
CA GLN A 346 -1.87 -31.37 11.01
C GLN A 346 -2.98 -31.66 10.01
N ALA A 347 -4.16 -32.04 10.54
CA ALA A 347 -5.38 -32.14 9.76
C ALA A 347 -5.87 -30.74 9.38
N GLY A 348 -6.15 -30.54 8.10
CA GLY A 348 -6.65 -29.28 7.60
C GLY A 348 -6.98 -29.33 6.12
N GLN A 349 -7.32 -28.17 5.57
CA GLN A 349 -7.67 -28.00 4.17
C GLN A 349 -7.03 -26.71 3.71
N LEU A 350 -6.40 -26.70 2.53
CA LEU A 350 -6.13 -25.46 1.81
C LEU A 350 -7.40 -25.10 1.03
N ASP A 351 -7.90 -23.89 1.21
CA ASP A 351 -9.09 -23.38 0.52
C ASP A 351 -8.91 -21.87 0.29
N LEU A 352 -7.96 -21.54 -0.59
CA LEU A 352 -7.50 -20.19 -0.89
C LEU A 352 -8.14 -19.70 -2.17
N ARG A 353 -8.33 -18.39 -2.29
CA ARG A 353 -8.87 -17.78 -3.51
C ARG A 353 -7.90 -17.90 -4.68
N GLY A 354 -6.59 -17.87 -4.40
CA GLY A 354 -5.54 -18.07 -5.38
C GLY A 354 -4.22 -17.43 -4.94
N ILE A 355 -3.25 -17.44 -5.85
CA ILE A 355 -1.97 -16.76 -5.70
C ILE A 355 -1.89 -15.69 -6.76
N GLN A 356 -1.47 -14.48 -6.39
CA GLN A 356 -1.22 -13.38 -7.31
C GLN A 356 0.25 -12.99 -7.23
N LEU A 357 0.91 -12.92 -8.38
CA LEU A 357 2.25 -12.40 -8.48
C LEU A 357 2.21 -10.88 -8.69
N ALA A 358 3.14 -10.15 -8.10
CA ALA A 358 3.23 -8.71 -8.29
C ALA A 358 4.66 -8.21 -8.47
N LYS A 359 4.80 -7.15 -9.26
CA LYS A 359 6.04 -6.43 -9.51
C LYS A 359 5.79 -4.93 -9.38
N ALA A 360 6.61 -4.22 -8.62
CA ALA A 360 6.37 -2.81 -8.28
C ALA A 360 4.90 -2.54 -7.85
N ALA A 361 4.39 -3.37 -6.94
CA ALA A 361 3.01 -3.39 -6.44
C ALA A 361 1.89 -3.71 -7.45
N ARG A 362 2.19 -3.85 -8.75
CA ARG A 362 1.20 -4.19 -9.79
C ARG A 362 1.08 -5.71 -9.96
N PRO A 363 -0.15 -6.25 -9.98
CA PRO A 363 -0.36 -7.65 -10.35
C PRO A 363 0.19 -7.95 -11.74
N ILE A 364 0.82 -9.10 -11.92
CA ILE A 364 1.21 -9.60 -13.23
C ILE A 364 0.34 -10.81 -13.60
N HIS A 365 -0.02 -10.91 -14.88
CA HIS A 365 -0.77 -12.05 -15.40
C HIS A 365 0.20 -13.11 -15.92
N ILE A 366 -0.04 -14.37 -15.55
CA ILE A 366 0.68 -15.53 -16.08
C ILE A 366 -0.35 -16.39 -16.80
N ASP A 367 -0.11 -16.60 -18.10
CA ASP A 367 -0.98 -17.43 -18.93
C ASP A 367 -1.02 -18.85 -18.39
N ALA A 368 -2.22 -19.45 -18.38
CA ALA A 368 -2.47 -20.82 -17.94
C ALA A 368 -1.44 -21.87 -18.39
N PRO A 369 -1.00 -21.94 -19.67
CA PRO A 369 -0.03 -22.96 -20.08
C PRO A 369 1.35 -22.78 -19.45
N LYS A 370 1.70 -21.60 -18.92
CA LYS A 370 3.04 -21.29 -18.36
C LYS A 370 3.15 -21.59 -16.86
N VAL A 371 2.07 -22.04 -16.24
CA VAL A 371 2.02 -22.38 -14.81
C VAL A 371 1.22 -23.65 -14.59
N ARG A 372 1.80 -24.60 -13.87
CA ARG A 372 1.14 -25.83 -13.44
C ARG A 372 0.88 -25.77 -11.95
N ILE A 373 -0.36 -26.05 -11.55
CA ILE A 373 -0.74 -26.17 -10.15
C ILE A 373 -1.02 -27.63 -9.83
N GLU A 374 -0.28 -28.15 -8.87
CA GLU A 374 -0.48 -29.46 -8.28
C GLU A 374 -0.94 -29.28 -6.84
N GLN A 375 -1.83 -30.14 -6.36
CA GLN A 375 -2.23 -30.16 -4.96
C GLN A 375 -2.43 -31.59 -4.47
N SER A 376 -2.30 -31.79 -3.16
CA SER A 376 -2.35 -33.12 -2.52
C SER A 376 -3.67 -33.87 -2.77
N SER A 377 -4.77 -33.14 -2.89
CA SER A 377 -6.10 -33.68 -3.21
C SER A 377 -6.99 -32.57 -3.76
N TYR A 378 -8.13 -32.89 -4.40
CA TYR A 378 -9.07 -31.90 -4.96
C TYR A 378 -10.45 -32.02 -4.32
N ALA A 379 -11.01 -30.91 -3.82
CA ALA A 379 -12.39 -30.85 -3.33
C ALA A 379 -13.27 -29.97 -4.23
N GLY A 380 -13.92 -30.58 -5.22
CA GLY A 380 -14.78 -29.90 -6.20
C GLY A 380 -14.58 -30.41 -7.63
N SER A 381 -14.86 -29.58 -8.64
CA SER A 381 -14.69 -29.89 -10.06
C SER A 381 -13.37 -29.35 -10.63
N ALA A 382 -12.57 -30.27 -11.18
CA ALA A 382 -11.38 -30.11 -12.03
C ALA A 382 -10.12 -29.43 -11.42
N GLU A 383 -8.97 -29.74 -12.03
CA GLU A 383 -7.67 -29.16 -11.70
C GLU A 383 -7.65 -27.64 -11.90
N SER A 384 -6.86 -26.93 -11.09
CA SER A 384 -6.73 -25.47 -11.22
C SER A 384 -5.91 -25.12 -12.48
N ALA A 385 -6.58 -24.57 -13.49
CA ALA A 385 -5.95 -24.19 -14.76
C ALA A 385 -5.15 -22.87 -14.73
N SER A 386 -5.17 -22.10 -13.64
CA SER A 386 -4.47 -20.81 -13.53
C SER A 386 -4.04 -20.53 -12.10
N ILE A 387 -2.91 -19.83 -11.93
CA ILE A 387 -2.37 -19.45 -10.61
C ILE A 387 -3.35 -18.60 -9.77
N ASN A 388 -4.24 -17.87 -10.43
CA ASN A 388 -5.28 -17.05 -9.78
C ASN A 388 -6.55 -17.85 -9.43
N SER A 389 -6.63 -19.13 -9.82
CA SER A 389 -7.77 -19.98 -9.52
C SER A 389 -7.80 -20.41 -8.06
N ARG A 390 -9.00 -20.80 -7.60
CA ARG A 390 -9.23 -21.26 -6.25
C ARG A 390 -8.46 -22.56 -5.98
N ILE A 391 -7.61 -22.55 -4.96
CA ILE A 391 -6.88 -23.73 -4.49
C ILE A 391 -7.71 -24.38 -3.38
N ARG A 392 -8.28 -25.56 -3.61
CA ARG A 392 -9.14 -26.25 -2.64
C ARG A 392 -8.83 -27.74 -2.52
N THR A 393 -8.14 -28.14 -1.44
CA THR A 393 -7.86 -29.55 -1.14
C THR A 393 -9.04 -30.20 -0.45
N THR A 394 -9.05 -31.53 -0.28
CA THR A 394 -9.89 -32.18 0.74
C THR A 394 -9.33 -31.89 2.14
N ARG A 395 -10.05 -32.32 3.18
CA ARG A 395 -9.54 -32.23 4.56
C ARG A 395 -8.63 -33.42 4.82
N GLU A 396 -7.35 -33.17 4.99
CA GLU A 396 -6.30 -34.20 5.10
C GLU A 396 -5.13 -33.75 5.99
N GLN A 397 -4.21 -34.67 6.29
CA GLN A 397 -3.00 -34.38 7.06
C GLN A 397 -1.94 -33.74 6.16
N GLY A 398 -1.44 -32.56 6.52
CA GLY A 398 -0.35 -31.92 5.79
C GLY A 398 -0.72 -31.49 4.37
N ALA A 399 -1.96 -31.06 4.15
CA ALA A 399 -2.45 -30.59 2.84
C ALA A 399 -1.48 -29.58 2.20
N TRP A 400 -1.22 -29.73 0.90
CA TRP A 400 -0.29 -28.89 0.16
C TRP A 400 -0.77 -28.54 -1.25
N ALA A 401 -0.28 -27.42 -1.78
CA ALA A 401 -0.42 -27.00 -3.16
C ALA A 401 0.90 -26.38 -3.65
N ILE A 402 1.26 -26.66 -4.89
CA ILE A 402 2.49 -26.20 -5.53
C ILE A 402 2.12 -25.54 -6.85
N ALA A 403 2.54 -24.29 -7.05
CA ALA A 403 2.52 -23.63 -8.35
C ALA A 403 3.93 -23.66 -8.94
N ARG A 404 4.12 -24.35 -10.08
CA ARG A 404 5.37 -24.43 -10.83
C ARG A 404 5.28 -23.64 -12.12
N PHE A 405 6.28 -22.82 -12.40
CA PHE A 405 6.36 -22.07 -13.64
C PHE A 405 7.23 -22.82 -14.65
N ASP A 406 6.92 -22.74 -15.95
CA ASP A 406 7.77 -23.39 -16.96
C ASP A 406 9.15 -22.73 -17.10
N ALA A 407 9.25 -21.46 -16.70
CA ALA A 407 10.50 -20.72 -16.56
C ALA A 407 10.44 -19.80 -15.33
N PRO A 408 11.59 -19.45 -14.71
CA PRO A 408 11.61 -18.57 -13.55
C PRO A 408 10.98 -17.21 -13.85
N VAL A 409 10.04 -16.78 -13.01
CA VAL A 409 9.29 -15.53 -13.16
C VAL A 409 9.88 -14.45 -12.25
N ARG A 410 10.31 -13.34 -12.83
CA ARG A 410 10.86 -12.21 -12.07
C ARG A 410 9.74 -11.35 -11.49
N VAL A 411 9.57 -11.41 -10.17
CA VAL A 411 8.56 -10.68 -9.38
C VAL A 411 9.21 -10.15 -8.12
N ASP A 412 8.58 -9.17 -7.47
CA ASP A 412 9.09 -8.63 -6.18
C ASP A 412 8.25 -9.15 -4.99
N GLU A 413 7.05 -9.67 -5.27
CA GLU A 413 6.07 -10.08 -4.27
C GLU A 413 5.22 -11.25 -4.77
N VAL A 414 5.05 -12.25 -3.89
CA VAL A 414 4.04 -13.30 -4.00
C VAL A 414 2.92 -12.98 -3.02
N ARG A 415 1.69 -12.84 -3.52
CA ARG A 415 0.49 -12.55 -2.74
C ARG A 415 -0.37 -13.79 -2.65
N VAL A 416 -0.63 -14.26 -1.44
CA VAL A 416 -1.59 -15.35 -1.21
C VAL A 416 -2.92 -14.74 -0.78
N LEU A 417 -3.98 -15.03 -1.55
CA LEU A 417 -5.32 -14.48 -1.35
C LEU A 417 -6.20 -15.50 -0.64
N ASN A 418 -6.75 -15.11 0.50
CA ASN A 418 -7.68 -15.92 1.26
C ASN A 418 -9.11 -15.86 0.69
N GLN A 419 -10.05 -16.64 1.24
CA GLN A 419 -11.47 -16.48 0.90
C GLN A 419 -12.01 -15.15 1.42
N LEU A 420 -13.00 -14.62 0.71
CA LEU A 420 -13.64 -13.33 1.01
C LEU A 420 -14.76 -13.43 2.06
N ASP A 421 -14.96 -14.58 2.68
CA ASP A 421 -16.08 -14.83 3.59
C ASP A 421 -15.59 -15.48 4.89
N HIS A 422 -16.53 -15.91 5.74
CA HIS A 422 -16.26 -16.61 7.00
C HIS A 422 -15.50 -17.94 6.83
N ARG A 423 -15.39 -18.48 5.60
CA ARG A 423 -14.56 -19.67 5.32
C ARG A 423 -13.09 -19.30 5.12
N GLY A 424 -12.81 -18.02 4.95
CA GLY A 424 -11.48 -17.41 4.88
C GLY A 424 -10.83 -17.23 6.23
N VAL A 425 -11.37 -17.81 7.31
CA VAL A 425 -10.68 -17.80 8.61
C VAL A 425 -9.51 -18.77 8.58
N ARG A 426 -8.43 -18.38 7.90
CA ARG A 426 -7.12 -19.07 7.85
C ARG A 426 -6.09 -18.25 8.59
N ALA A 427 -6.29 -18.14 9.89
CA ALA A 427 -5.28 -17.58 10.77
C ALA A 427 -4.16 -18.61 11.08
N GLN A 428 -4.27 -19.88 10.67
CA GLN A 428 -3.43 -20.93 11.26
C GLN A 428 -2.58 -21.70 10.26
N ARG A 429 -1.28 -21.73 10.55
CA ARG A 429 -0.31 -22.77 10.16
C ARG A 429 -0.14 -23.01 8.66
N LEU A 430 -0.53 -22.05 7.84
CA LEU A 430 -0.09 -22.01 6.45
C LEU A 430 1.39 -21.63 6.41
N ASN A 431 2.16 -22.43 5.68
CA ASN A 431 3.52 -22.11 5.31
C ASN A 431 3.56 -21.81 3.82
N VAL A 432 4.23 -20.73 3.47
CA VAL A 432 4.54 -20.35 2.09
C VAL A 432 6.04 -20.44 1.94
N ALA A 433 6.52 -21.28 1.05
CA ALA A 433 7.92 -21.32 0.64
C ALA A 433 8.02 -20.97 -0.84
N VAL A 434 8.98 -20.11 -1.18
CA VAL A 434 9.23 -19.70 -2.55
C VAL A 434 10.60 -20.22 -2.96
N ILE A 435 10.65 -20.87 -4.12
CA ILE A 435 11.82 -21.54 -4.66
C ILE A 435 12.32 -20.78 -5.88
N GLY A 436 13.63 -20.53 -5.93
CA GLY A 436 14.31 -19.84 -7.02
C GLY A 436 14.61 -20.74 -8.22
N GLY A 437 15.09 -20.13 -9.31
CA GLY A 437 15.45 -20.83 -10.55
C GLY A 437 16.55 -21.88 -10.41
N ASP A 438 17.38 -21.79 -9.37
CA ASP A 438 18.41 -22.76 -9.02
C ASP A 438 17.90 -23.92 -8.12
N GLY A 439 16.61 -23.90 -7.76
CA GLY A 439 15.99 -24.86 -6.86
C GLY A 439 16.18 -24.58 -5.37
N ALA A 440 16.85 -23.48 -5.00
CA ALA A 440 17.01 -23.07 -3.61
C ALA A 440 15.73 -22.40 -3.08
N GLU A 441 15.48 -22.53 -1.77
CA GLU A 441 14.42 -21.76 -1.12
C GLU A 441 14.91 -20.33 -0.89
N ILE A 442 14.25 -19.37 -1.55
CA ILE A 442 14.63 -17.95 -1.54
C ILE A 442 13.79 -17.12 -0.56
N ALA A 443 12.60 -17.61 -0.18
CA ALA A 443 11.76 -16.97 0.83
C ALA A 443 10.87 -17.97 1.55
N ARG A 444 10.56 -17.67 2.83
CA ARG A 444 9.62 -18.44 3.65
C ARG A 444 8.80 -17.51 4.54
N CYS A 445 7.51 -17.81 4.65
CA CYS A 445 6.60 -17.18 5.60
C CYS A 445 5.75 -18.25 6.30
N SER A 446 5.64 -18.17 7.63
CA SER A 446 4.74 -18.99 8.43
C SER A 446 3.80 -18.09 9.22
N LEU A 447 2.49 -18.36 9.12
CA LEU A 447 1.45 -17.56 9.78
C LEU A 447 1.32 -17.84 11.28
N ASP A 448 1.90 -18.95 11.76
CA ASP A 448 1.74 -19.42 13.13
C ASP A 448 3.08 -19.94 13.67
N SER A 449 4.09 -19.07 13.70
CA SER A 449 5.41 -19.34 14.25
C SER A 449 5.71 -18.48 15.48
N ASP A 450 6.72 -18.85 16.27
CA ASP A 450 7.17 -18.06 17.41
C ASP A 450 7.59 -16.64 16.99
N LYS A 451 8.08 -16.51 15.76
CA LYS A 451 8.40 -15.23 15.13
C LYS A 451 7.13 -14.41 14.89
N ALA A 452 6.04 -15.01 14.40
CA ALA A 452 4.77 -14.32 14.21
C ALA A 452 4.19 -13.84 15.55
N VAL A 453 4.19 -14.69 16.59
CA VAL A 453 3.78 -14.30 17.95
C VAL A 453 4.62 -13.13 18.45
N THR A 454 5.94 -13.28 18.43
CA THR A 454 6.88 -12.27 18.96
C THR A 454 6.75 -10.94 18.21
N THR A 455 6.60 -10.98 16.88
CA THR A 455 6.42 -9.76 16.07
C THR A 455 5.11 -9.06 16.42
N THR A 456 4.03 -9.83 16.64
CA THR A 456 2.72 -9.27 16.99
C THR A 456 2.74 -8.65 18.39
N LEU A 457 3.29 -9.35 19.38
CA LEU A 457 3.37 -8.85 20.76
C LEU A 457 4.20 -7.57 20.86
N ARG A 458 5.39 -7.52 20.24
CA ARG A 458 6.21 -6.29 20.22
C ARG A 458 5.49 -5.12 19.59
N LEU A 459 4.76 -5.36 18.50
CA LEU A 459 3.99 -4.31 17.86
C LEU A 459 2.89 -3.78 18.77
N VAL A 460 2.21 -4.67 19.51
CA VAL A 460 1.20 -4.28 20.49
C VAL A 460 1.83 -3.43 21.60
N GLU A 461 2.97 -3.84 22.14
CA GLU A 461 3.72 -3.07 23.16
C GLU A 461 4.11 -1.69 22.63
N GLU A 462 4.64 -1.61 21.41
CA GLU A 462 5.05 -0.34 20.77
C GLU A 462 3.86 0.62 20.58
N LEU A 463 2.72 0.09 20.12
CA LEU A 463 1.56 0.92 19.80
C LEU A 463 0.73 1.33 21.01
N THR A 464 0.83 0.59 22.12
CA THR A 464 0.02 0.84 23.33
C THR A 464 0.82 1.35 24.51
N GLY A 465 2.15 1.13 24.54
CA GLY A 465 2.99 1.33 25.72
C GLY A 465 2.75 0.32 26.85
N ILE A 466 1.89 -0.69 26.64
CA ILE A 466 1.60 -1.73 27.63
C ILE A 466 2.64 -2.83 27.47
N ALA A 467 3.51 -2.99 28.46
CA ALA A 467 4.43 -4.14 28.53
C ALA A 467 3.64 -5.45 28.70
N ILE A 468 4.03 -6.49 27.95
CA ILE A 468 3.38 -7.80 28.01
C ILE A 468 4.32 -8.79 28.71
N GLU A 469 4.04 -9.08 29.97
CA GLU A 469 4.85 -9.96 30.79
C GLU A 469 4.40 -11.43 30.66
N PRO A 470 5.27 -12.42 30.93
CA PRO A 470 4.89 -13.83 30.90
C PRO A 470 3.69 -14.18 31.81
N ALA A 471 3.50 -13.44 32.90
CA ALA A 471 2.37 -13.60 33.81
C ALA A 471 1.03 -13.25 33.15
N ASP A 472 0.99 -12.25 32.28
CA ASP A 472 -0.23 -11.83 31.57
C ASP A 472 -0.70 -12.88 30.55
N LEU A 473 0.20 -13.78 30.13
CA LEU A 473 -0.09 -14.85 29.18
C LEU A 473 -0.28 -16.21 29.86
N SER A 474 -0.22 -16.26 31.19
CA SER A 474 -0.18 -17.51 31.97
C SER A 474 -1.49 -18.32 31.91
N SER A 475 -2.64 -17.67 31.75
CA SER A 475 -3.95 -18.30 31.61
C SER A 475 -4.79 -17.67 30.49
N ALA A 476 -5.86 -18.35 30.08
CA ALA A 476 -6.79 -17.85 29.06
C ALA A 476 -7.49 -16.56 29.53
N GLU A 477 -7.88 -16.52 30.80
CA GLU A 477 -8.50 -15.36 31.46
C GLU A 477 -7.54 -14.16 31.50
N ALA A 478 -6.30 -14.35 31.94
CA ALA A 478 -5.30 -13.28 31.98
C ALA A 478 -5.04 -12.70 30.57
N GLY A 479 -4.95 -13.58 29.55
CA GLY A 479 -4.79 -13.15 28.16
C GLY A 479 -6.00 -12.39 27.61
N ALA A 480 -7.22 -12.76 28.03
CA ALA A 480 -8.44 -12.05 27.65
C ALA A 480 -8.51 -10.66 28.32
N ASP A 481 -8.20 -10.57 29.61
CA ASP A 481 -8.14 -9.30 30.34
C ASP A 481 -7.08 -8.36 29.74
N LEU A 482 -5.90 -8.89 29.38
CA LEU A 482 -4.86 -8.11 28.71
C LEU A 482 -5.32 -7.64 27.33
N ARG A 483 -6.02 -8.49 26.57
CA ARG A 483 -6.57 -8.13 25.26
C ARG A 483 -7.49 -6.94 25.36
N ASP A 484 -8.43 -6.96 26.30
CA ASP A 484 -9.41 -5.90 26.43
C ASP A 484 -8.73 -4.56 26.78
N LYS A 485 -7.71 -4.58 27.63
CA LYS A 485 -6.86 -3.41 27.92
C LYS A 485 -6.11 -2.91 26.68
N VAL A 486 -5.50 -3.82 25.93
CA VAL A 486 -4.75 -3.51 24.70
C VAL A 486 -5.66 -2.91 23.63
N VAL A 487 -6.82 -3.52 23.36
CA VAL A 487 -7.76 -3.02 22.36
C VAL A 487 -8.31 -1.66 22.77
N ALA A 488 -8.65 -1.46 24.05
CA ALA A 488 -9.08 -0.17 24.56
C ALA A 488 -8.00 0.92 24.39
N ALA A 489 -6.74 0.60 24.71
CA ALA A 489 -5.62 1.53 24.55
C ALA A 489 -5.37 1.89 23.07
N LEU A 490 -5.44 0.90 22.16
CA LEU A 490 -5.32 1.16 20.72
C LEU A 490 -6.43 2.09 20.22
N VAL A 491 -7.68 1.86 20.63
CA VAL A 491 -8.82 2.71 20.26
C VAL A 491 -8.64 4.14 20.78
N ALA A 492 -8.17 4.31 22.03
CA ALA A 492 -7.86 5.62 22.59
C ALA A 492 -6.76 6.33 21.77
N ASN A 493 -5.65 5.65 21.50
CA ASN A 493 -4.55 6.20 20.70
C ASN A 493 -4.99 6.59 19.28
N ILE A 494 -5.86 5.80 18.65
CA ILE A 494 -6.44 6.11 17.33
C ILE A 494 -7.26 7.41 17.38
N ARG A 495 -8.09 7.59 18.41
CA ARG A 495 -8.90 8.81 18.60
C ARG A 495 -8.02 10.04 18.83
N ASP A 496 -6.88 9.86 19.51
CA ASP A 496 -5.89 10.91 19.75
C ASP A 496 -4.99 11.20 18.53
N GLY A 497 -5.25 10.54 17.39
CA GLY A 497 -4.58 10.81 16.12
C GLY A 497 -3.38 9.90 15.81
N ALA A 498 -3.13 8.86 16.61
CA ALA A 498 -2.16 7.84 16.26
C ALA A 498 -2.63 7.06 15.03
N ARG A 499 -1.83 7.07 13.96
CA ARG A 499 -2.14 6.43 12.69
C ARG A 499 -1.23 5.22 12.46
N GLY A 500 -1.81 4.15 11.92
CA GLY A 500 -1.06 2.93 11.56
C GLY A 500 -0.12 3.24 10.40
N ARG A 501 1.12 2.72 10.47
CA ARG A 501 2.22 3.20 9.62
C ARG A 501 2.46 2.29 8.42
N THR A 502 2.25 0.97 8.56
CA THR A 502 2.49 0.01 7.46
C THR A 502 1.37 -1.03 7.26
N SER A 503 1.30 -1.60 6.06
CA SER A 503 0.34 -2.68 5.75
C SER A 503 0.55 -3.95 6.59
N ARG A 504 1.80 -4.18 7.02
CA ARG A 504 2.15 -5.34 7.85
C ARG A 504 1.68 -5.16 9.28
N GLU A 505 1.86 -3.97 9.86
CA GLU A 505 1.32 -3.66 11.19
C GLU A 505 -0.19 -3.85 11.23
N HIS A 506 -0.86 -3.32 10.22
CA HIS A 506 -2.30 -3.46 10.07
C HIS A 506 -2.74 -4.93 10.06
N GLN A 507 -2.06 -5.78 9.29
CA GLN A 507 -2.34 -7.21 9.25
C GLN A 507 -2.13 -7.88 10.62
N LEU A 508 -1.08 -7.49 11.34
CA LEU A 508 -0.80 -8.00 12.68
C LEU A 508 -1.87 -7.55 13.70
N LEU A 509 -2.43 -6.35 13.56
CA LEU A 509 -3.50 -5.86 14.45
C LEU A 509 -4.82 -6.63 14.29
N PHE A 510 -5.13 -7.16 13.10
CA PHE A 510 -6.26 -8.08 12.95
C PHE A 510 -6.13 -9.33 13.81
N ALA A 511 -4.93 -9.71 14.27
CA ALA A 511 -4.74 -10.83 15.18
C ALA A 511 -5.49 -10.66 16.50
N LEU A 512 -5.69 -9.42 16.96
CA LEU A 512 -6.41 -9.10 18.19
C LEU A 512 -7.91 -9.33 18.06
N LEU A 513 -8.49 -9.32 16.86
CA LEU A 513 -9.94 -9.39 16.67
C LEU A 513 -10.39 -10.83 16.41
N PRO A 514 -11.42 -11.35 17.10
CA PRO A 514 -11.91 -12.69 16.83
C PRO A 514 -12.62 -12.72 15.48
N THR A 515 -12.42 -13.81 14.74
CA THR A 515 -13.07 -14.07 13.45
C THR A 515 -14.05 -15.25 13.53
N ARG A 516 -14.13 -15.90 14.70
CA ARG A 516 -15.03 -17.01 15.01
C ARG A 516 -15.74 -16.77 16.34
N PRO A 517 -16.96 -17.30 16.50
CA PRO A 517 -17.62 -17.31 17.79
C PRO A 517 -16.90 -18.33 18.68
N SER A 518 -16.07 -17.84 19.60
CA SER A 518 -15.34 -18.67 20.57
C SER A 518 -15.31 -18.07 21.98
N GLY A 519 -16.15 -17.07 22.23
CA GLY A 519 -16.16 -16.26 23.45
C GLY A 519 -17.36 -15.30 23.47
N PRO A 520 -17.32 -14.25 24.31
CA PRO A 520 -18.37 -13.23 24.36
C PRO A 520 -18.52 -12.50 23.01
N GLU A 521 -19.66 -11.83 22.83
CA GLU A 521 -19.87 -10.96 21.67
C GLU A 521 -18.79 -9.87 21.59
N LEU A 522 -18.55 -9.36 20.38
CA LEU A 522 -17.63 -8.26 20.14
C LEU A 522 -18.00 -7.06 21.02
N THR A 523 -17.01 -6.52 21.73
CA THR A 523 -17.16 -5.28 22.49
C THR A 523 -17.22 -4.08 21.56
N ASP A 524 -17.63 -2.92 22.09
CA ASP A 524 -17.61 -1.67 21.31
C ASP A 524 -16.19 -1.30 20.87
N ASN A 525 -15.18 -1.53 21.72
CA ASN A 525 -13.78 -1.31 21.37
C ASN A 525 -13.31 -2.26 20.25
N ASP A 526 -13.80 -3.50 20.22
CA ASP A 526 -13.51 -4.42 19.11
C ASP A 526 -14.08 -3.91 17.79
N LEU A 527 -15.32 -3.41 17.82
CA LEU A 527 -15.99 -2.87 16.64
C LEU A 527 -15.32 -1.58 16.15
N GLN A 528 -14.85 -0.73 17.07
CA GLN A 528 -14.07 0.46 16.75
C GLN A 528 -12.71 0.14 16.14
N LEU A 529 -11.96 -0.79 16.74
CA LEU A 529 -10.68 -1.23 16.18
C LEU A 529 -10.89 -1.86 14.79
N LEU A 530 -11.91 -2.72 14.65
CA LEU A 530 -12.28 -3.32 13.36
C LEU A 530 -12.64 -2.24 12.34
N GLY A 531 -13.49 -1.27 12.70
CA GLY A 531 -13.89 -0.18 11.81
C GLY A 531 -12.70 0.65 11.35
N TYR A 532 -11.76 0.96 12.25
CA TYR A 532 -10.52 1.64 11.92
C TYR A 532 -9.64 0.85 10.94
N LEU A 533 -9.47 -0.45 11.15
CA LEU A 533 -8.74 -1.33 10.23
C LEU A 533 -9.44 -1.37 8.86
N LEU A 534 -10.76 -1.51 8.80
CA LEU A 534 -11.49 -1.54 7.52
C LEU A 534 -11.43 -0.18 6.78
N ALA A 535 -11.46 0.94 7.50
CA ALA A 535 -11.29 2.27 6.91
C ALA A 535 -9.86 2.48 6.37
N THR A 536 -8.84 2.00 7.09
CA THR A 536 -7.43 2.08 6.64
C THR A 536 -7.11 1.12 5.48
N GLU A 537 -7.80 -0.02 5.33
CA GLU A 537 -7.78 -0.82 4.09
C GLU A 537 -8.24 0.01 2.88
N ARG A 538 -9.39 0.70 3.01
CA ARG A 538 -9.92 1.55 1.93
C ARG A 538 -9.03 2.72 1.59
N ARG A 539 -8.40 3.33 2.59
CA ARG A 539 -7.44 4.43 2.36
C ARG A 539 -6.23 3.96 1.56
N ARG A 540 -5.72 2.75 1.85
CA ARG A 540 -4.53 2.20 1.17
C ARG A 540 -4.80 1.82 -0.28
N VAL A 541 -5.98 1.26 -0.55
CA VAL A 541 -6.38 0.84 -1.89
C VAL A 541 -7.82 1.32 -2.15
N SER A 542 -7.96 2.58 -2.56
CA SER A 542 -9.27 3.16 -2.91
C SER A 542 -9.96 2.30 -3.97
N GLY A 543 -11.22 1.93 -3.69
CA GLY A 543 -12.03 1.11 -4.58
C GLY A 543 -11.89 -0.41 -4.38
N ALA A 544 -10.97 -0.89 -3.54
CA ALA A 544 -10.92 -2.31 -3.18
C ALA A 544 -12.03 -2.67 -2.18
N ALA A 545 -12.52 -3.91 -2.26
CA ALA A 545 -13.32 -4.50 -1.20
C ALA A 545 -12.49 -4.62 0.08
N THR A 546 -13.15 -4.48 1.24
CA THR A 546 -12.55 -4.65 2.57
C THR A 546 -12.71 -6.07 3.08
N SER A 547 -11.92 -6.45 4.09
CA SER A 547 -11.96 -7.76 4.74
C SER A 547 -13.17 -7.98 5.67
N VAL A 548 -14.12 -7.05 5.77
CA VAL A 548 -15.30 -7.11 6.67
C VAL A 548 -16.06 -8.44 6.62
N ARG A 549 -16.18 -9.05 5.44
CA ARG A 549 -16.91 -10.32 5.26
C ARG A 549 -16.20 -11.52 5.89
N SER A 550 -14.89 -11.43 6.13
CA SER A 550 -14.13 -12.43 6.90
C SER A 550 -14.54 -12.47 8.38
N PHE A 551 -15.18 -11.40 8.87
CA PHE A 551 -15.73 -11.30 10.22
C PHE A 551 -17.22 -11.69 10.31
N GLY A 552 -17.83 -12.17 9.22
CA GLY A 552 -19.25 -12.58 9.21
C GLY A 552 -19.58 -13.74 10.17
N GLY A 553 -18.58 -14.43 10.72
CA GLY A 553 -18.75 -15.43 11.78
C GLY A 553 -19.03 -14.82 13.17
N VAL A 554 -18.64 -13.57 13.39
CA VAL A 554 -18.81 -12.81 14.66
C VAL A 554 -19.72 -11.60 14.50
N LEU A 555 -19.93 -11.11 13.27
CA LEU A 555 -20.93 -10.09 12.92
C LEU A 555 -22.25 -10.76 12.54
N THR A 556 -22.94 -11.30 13.54
CA THR A 556 -24.09 -12.22 13.38
C THR A 556 -25.47 -11.56 13.49
N THR A 557 -25.53 -10.31 13.95
CA THR A 557 -26.80 -9.58 14.13
C THR A 557 -26.79 -8.28 13.34
N ARG A 558 -27.98 -7.78 12.99
CA ARG A 558 -28.11 -6.46 12.32
C ARG A 558 -27.48 -5.35 13.15
N LYS A 559 -27.69 -5.38 14.47
CA LYS A 559 -27.09 -4.42 15.42
C LYS A 559 -25.56 -4.37 15.34
N LEU A 560 -24.88 -5.52 15.23
CA LEU A 560 -23.42 -5.57 15.09
C LEU A 560 -22.96 -5.03 13.73
N LEU A 561 -23.72 -5.29 12.66
CA LEU A 561 -23.44 -4.76 11.33
C LEU A 561 -23.64 -3.25 11.25
N ASP A 562 -24.71 -2.73 11.85
CA ASP A 562 -24.97 -1.30 11.96
C ASP A 562 -23.83 -0.61 12.73
N ARG A 563 -23.42 -1.20 13.87
CA ARG A 563 -22.38 -0.62 14.71
C ARG A 563 -20.99 -0.66 14.08
N VAL A 564 -20.62 -1.72 13.36
CA VAL A 564 -19.32 -1.75 12.65
C VAL A 564 -19.29 -0.76 11.48
N GLU A 565 -20.42 -0.53 10.81
CA GLU A 565 -20.54 0.53 9.79
C GLU A 565 -20.35 1.92 10.40
N GLU A 566 -21.00 2.21 11.53
CA GLU A 566 -20.83 3.46 12.26
C GLU A 566 -19.37 3.67 12.69
N ALA A 567 -18.76 2.67 13.34
CA ALA A 567 -17.36 2.70 13.74
C ALA A 567 -16.39 2.88 12.55
N THR A 568 -16.70 2.27 11.40
CA THR A 568 -15.93 2.46 10.18
C THR A 568 -16.05 3.90 9.69
N ASN A 569 -17.25 4.49 9.73
CA ASN A 569 -17.49 5.87 9.31
C ASN A 569 -16.91 6.92 10.28
N GLU A 570 -16.85 6.64 11.57
CA GLU A 570 -16.07 7.43 12.53
C GLU A 570 -14.59 7.45 12.12
N ALA A 571 -14.05 6.28 11.77
CA ALA A 571 -12.66 6.16 11.33
C ALA A 571 -12.41 6.80 9.95
N THR A 572 -13.34 6.73 8.99
CA THR A 572 -13.18 7.42 7.69
C THR A 572 -13.08 8.93 7.88
N ALA A 573 -13.87 9.50 8.81
CA ALA A 573 -13.78 10.91 9.17
C ALA A 573 -12.40 11.27 9.77
N LEU A 574 -11.88 10.46 10.71
CA LEU A 574 -10.54 10.64 11.29
C LEU A 574 -9.41 10.55 10.24
N LEU A 575 -9.61 9.73 9.22
CA LEU A 575 -8.65 9.50 8.13
C LEU A 575 -8.82 10.48 6.96
N GLY A 576 -9.87 11.30 6.94
CA GLY A 576 -10.18 12.23 5.86
C GLY A 576 -10.54 11.54 4.54
N ILE A 577 -11.25 10.41 4.59
CA ILE A 577 -11.72 9.68 3.40
C ILE A 577 -13.26 9.61 3.37
N ASP A 578 -13.84 9.35 2.20
CA ASP A 578 -15.29 9.25 2.02
C ASP A 578 -15.94 8.21 2.97
N PRO A 579 -17.16 8.51 3.47
CA PRO A 579 -17.94 7.54 4.23
C PRO A 579 -18.35 6.34 3.37
N VAL A 580 -18.65 5.25 4.08
CA VAL A 580 -18.96 3.95 3.51
C VAL A 580 -20.33 3.45 3.93
N THR A 581 -20.86 2.58 3.10
CA THR A 581 -22.08 1.83 3.39
C THR A 581 -21.78 0.34 3.29
N LEU A 582 -22.21 -0.42 4.30
CA LEU A 582 -22.09 -1.85 4.33
C LEU A 582 -23.22 -2.47 3.50
N THR A 583 -22.83 -3.26 2.51
CA THR A 583 -23.73 -3.99 1.63
C THR A 583 -23.48 -5.49 1.75
N ARG A 584 -24.30 -6.30 1.08
CA ARG A 584 -24.01 -7.73 0.83
C ARG A 584 -22.60 -7.99 0.29
N LYS A 585 -22.04 -7.07 -0.50
CA LYS A 585 -20.70 -7.20 -1.12
C LYS A 585 -19.57 -6.61 -0.25
N GLY A 586 -19.87 -6.24 1.00
CA GLY A 586 -18.96 -5.57 1.94
C GLY A 586 -19.09 -4.04 1.88
N PHE A 587 -18.11 -3.31 2.41
CA PHE A 587 -18.13 -1.85 2.37
C PHE A 587 -17.99 -1.30 0.94
N ARG A 588 -18.82 -0.33 0.61
CA ARG A 588 -18.80 0.46 -0.64
C ARG A 588 -18.80 1.95 -0.33
N ALA A 589 -18.41 2.76 -1.31
CA ALA A 589 -18.60 4.20 -1.15
C ALA A 589 -20.11 4.47 -1.03
N GLY A 590 -20.54 5.31 -0.11
CA GLY A 590 -21.97 5.59 0.05
C GLY A 590 -22.57 6.23 -1.21
N GLU A 591 -23.81 5.86 -1.54
CA GLU A 591 -24.62 6.51 -2.59
C GLU A 591 -23.99 6.52 -4.00
N VAL A 592 -23.24 5.47 -4.39
CA VAL A 592 -22.51 5.42 -5.68
C VAL A 592 -23.40 5.79 -6.87
N LEU A 593 -24.56 5.16 -6.98
CA LEU A 593 -25.49 5.40 -8.07
C LEU A 593 -26.08 6.81 -8.01
N LYS A 594 -26.48 7.26 -6.81
CA LYS A 594 -27.09 8.60 -6.61
C LYS A 594 -26.10 9.74 -6.86
N ARG A 595 -24.82 9.62 -6.46
CA ARG A 595 -23.77 10.64 -6.69
C ARG A 595 -23.52 10.91 -8.17
N ARG A 596 -23.65 9.90 -9.03
CA ARG A 596 -23.49 10.01 -10.50
C ARG A 596 -24.76 9.65 -11.25
N ARG A 597 -25.94 9.99 -10.68
CA ARG A 597 -27.27 9.57 -11.18
C ARG A 597 -27.43 9.75 -12.68
N ALA A 598 -27.17 10.95 -13.20
CA ALA A 598 -27.31 11.26 -14.61
C ALA A 598 -26.43 10.38 -15.51
N ALA A 599 -25.18 10.11 -15.11
CA ALA A 599 -24.26 9.28 -15.88
C ALA A 599 -24.67 7.80 -15.86
N HIS A 600 -25.21 7.32 -14.74
CA HIS A 600 -25.76 5.96 -14.61
C HIS A 600 -27.01 5.76 -15.47
N LEU A 601 -27.94 6.72 -15.47
CA LEU A 601 -29.13 6.68 -16.35
C LEU A 601 -28.73 6.72 -17.82
N GLN A 602 -27.80 7.61 -18.19
CA GLN A 602 -27.30 7.68 -19.57
C GLN A 602 -26.62 6.37 -20.01
N LEU A 603 -25.87 5.71 -19.12
CA LEU A 603 -25.30 4.40 -19.39
C LEU A 603 -26.39 3.35 -19.58
N LEU A 604 -27.38 3.30 -18.69
CA LEU A 604 -28.51 2.40 -18.78
C LEU A 604 -29.24 2.57 -20.12
N ASP A 605 -29.57 3.79 -20.52
CA ASP A 605 -30.22 4.07 -21.80
C ASP A 605 -29.39 3.55 -22.99
N ARG A 606 -28.09 3.85 -23.00
CA ARG A 606 -27.16 3.39 -24.05
C ARG A 606 -27.06 1.87 -24.09
N THR A 607 -27.01 1.21 -22.94
CA THR A 607 -26.99 -0.26 -22.83
C THR A 607 -28.29 -0.86 -23.36
N LEU A 608 -29.45 -0.35 -22.95
CA LEU A 608 -30.75 -0.83 -23.43
C LEU A 608 -30.94 -0.61 -24.93
N VAL A 609 -30.45 0.51 -25.49
CA VAL A 609 -30.45 0.75 -26.94
C VAL A 609 -29.53 -0.22 -27.66
N THR A 610 -28.32 -0.46 -27.14
CA THR A 610 -27.34 -1.39 -27.72
C THR A 610 -27.92 -2.81 -27.79
N LEU A 611 -28.45 -3.31 -26.67
CA LEU A 611 -28.99 -4.66 -26.59
C LEU A 611 -30.27 -4.82 -27.45
N ARG A 612 -31.12 -3.78 -27.54
CA ARG A 612 -32.25 -3.76 -28.48
C ARG A 612 -31.81 -3.80 -29.94
N GLY A 613 -30.76 -3.06 -30.29
CA GLY A 613 -30.16 -3.09 -31.63
C GLY A 613 -29.62 -4.47 -32.03
N LEU A 614 -29.28 -5.31 -31.04
CA LEU A 614 -28.86 -6.70 -31.25
C LEU A 614 -30.02 -7.70 -31.32
N GLY A 615 -31.27 -7.23 -31.22
CA GLY A 615 -32.49 -8.04 -31.34
C GLY A 615 -33.07 -8.54 -30.03
N PHE A 616 -32.57 -8.09 -28.88
CA PHE A 616 -33.06 -8.51 -27.57
C PHE A 616 -34.07 -7.54 -26.96
N THR A 617 -34.80 -7.99 -25.94
CA THR A 617 -35.74 -7.16 -25.15
C THR A 617 -35.18 -6.94 -23.74
N PRO A 618 -34.14 -6.11 -23.57
CA PRO A 618 -33.51 -5.89 -22.26
C PRO A 618 -34.46 -5.14 -21.32
N MET A 619 -34.42 -5.50 -20.04
CA MET A 619 -35.29 -4.96 -19.00
C MET A 619 -34.54 -4.81 -17.67
N LEU A 620 -35.08 -4.02 -16.74
CA LEU A 620 -34.48 -3.85 -15.42
C LEU A 620 -34.47 -5.18 -14.65
N GLY A 621 -33.37 -5.47 -13.96
CA GLY A 621 -33.17 -6.66 -13.15
C GLY A 621 -32.93 -6.37 -11.68
N PHE A 622 -33.11 -7.40 -10.86
CA PHE A 622 -32.63 -7.50 -9.48
C PHE A 622 -32.73 -6.19 -8.65
N GLY A 623 -31.60 -5.65 -8.17
CA GLY A 623 -31.59 -4.48 -7.27
C GLY A 623 -32.13 -3.21 -7.94
N THR A 624 -31.88 -3.07 -9.24
CA THR A 624 -32.40 -1.96 -10.06
C THR A 624 -33.91 -2.03 -10.21
N LEU A 625 -34.45 -3.21 -10.51
CA LEU A 625 -35.90 -3.44 -10.57
C LEU A 625 -36.56 -3.23 -9.20
N LEU A 626 -35.92 -3.73 -8.13
CA LEU A 626 -36.40 -3.58 -6.76
C LEU A 626 -36.52 -2.09 -6.36
N GLY A 627 -35.51 -1.28 -6.69
CA GLY A 627 -35.54 0.17 -6.46
C GLY A 627 -36.67 0.86 -7.22
N ALA A 628 -36.83 0.53 -8.50
CA ALA A 628 -37.88 1.06 -9.37
C ALA A 628 -39.28 0.72 -8.84
N VAL A 629 -39.55 -0.56 -8.54
CA VAL A 629 -40.87 -1.02 -8.08
C VAL A 629 -41.21 -0.48 -6.69
N ARG A 630 -40.24 -0.47 -5.75
CA ARG A 630 -40.53 -0.11 -4.37
C ARG A 630 -40.65 1.39 -4.15
N ASN A 631 -39.72 2.16 -4.72
CA ASN A 631 -39.56 3.57 -4.40
C ASN A 631 -39.47 4.48 -5.65
N GLY A 632 -39.40 3.92 -6.87
CA GLY A 632 -39.15 4.69 -8.08
C GLY A 632 -37.76 5.31 -8.16
N GLU A 633 -36.79 4.82 -7.38
CA GLU A 633 -35.43 5.39 -7.27
C GLU A 633 -34.37 4.28 -7.18
N PHE A 634 -33.11 4.61 -7.47
CA PHE A 634 -32.01 3.72 -7.11
C PHE A 634 -31.97 3.48 -5.60
N LEU A 635 -31.72 2.24 -5.19
CA LEU A 635 -31.55 1.93 -3.78
C LEU A 635 -30.33 2.70 -3.24
N PRO A 636 -30.43 3.37 -2.06
CA PRO A 636 -29.34 4.20 -1.54
C PRO A 636 -28.00 3.47 -1.33
N PHE A 637 -28.07 2.15 -1.15
CA PHE A 637 -26.95 1.25 -0.87
C PHE A 637 -26.58 0.35 -2.05
N ASP A 638 -27.21 0.50 -3.22
CA ASP A 638 -26.81 -0.23 -4.42
C ASP A 638 -25.54 0.36 -5.03
N ASP A 639 -24.71 -0.52 -5.61
CA ASP A 639 -23.44 -0.14 -6.24
C ASP A 639 -23.34 -0.51 -7.72
N ASP A 640 -24.34 -1.21 -8.27
CA ASP A 640 -24.42 -1.58 -9.68
C ASP A 640 -25.85 -1.47 -10.24
N ILE A 641 -25.92 -1.49 -11.58
CA ILE A 641 -27.17 -1.55 -12.33
C ILE A 641 -27.26 -2.94 -12.95
N ASP A 642 -28.39 -3.59 -12.74
CA ASP A 642 -28.68 -4.93 -13.26
C ASP A 642 -29.67 -4.84 -14.43
N VAL A 643 -29.31 -5.47 -15.55
CA VAL A 643 -30.16 -5.63 -16.72
C VAL A 643 -30.37 -7.12 -16.99
N LEU A 644 -31.64 -7.51 -17.15
CA LEU A 644 -32.02 -8.83 -17.62
C LEU A 644 -32.19 -8.84 -19.13
N VAL A 645 -31.68 -9.89 -19.77
CA VAL A 645 -31.86 -10.16 -21.18
C VAL A 645 -32.61 -11.50 -21.33
N PRO A 646 -33.89 -11.47 -21.70
CA PRO A 646 -34.63 -12.68 -22.05
C PRO A 646 -33.96 -13.37 -23.26
N CYS A 647 -33.57 -14.62 -23.09
CA CYS A 647 -32.94 -15.46 -24.11
C CYS A 647 -33.64 -16.81 -24.15
N ALA A 648 -33.83 -17.39 -25.34
CA ALA A 648 -34.46 -18.71 -25.47
C ALA A 648 -33.54 -19.83 -24.94
N ASP A 649 -32.24 -19.73 -25.23
CA ASP A 649 -31.23 -20.71 -24.81
C ASP A 649 -29.81 -20.13 -24.83
N ASP A 650 -28.83 -20.96 -24.47
CA ASP A 650 -27.40 -20.61 -24.43
C ASP A 650 -26.86 -20.19 -25.81
N SER A 651 -27.47 -20.59 -26.93
CA SER A 651 -26.99 -20.24 -28.27
C SER A 651 -27.24 -18.77 -28.62
N GLU A 652 -28.27 -18.15 -28.04
CA GLU A 652 -28.53 -16.71 -28.15
C GLU A 652 -27.63 -15.91 -27.19
N TRP A 653 -27.41 -16.43 -25.98
CA TRP A 653 -26.65 -15.76 -24.93
C TRP A 653 -25.14 -15.81 -25.18
N ALA A 654 -24.58 -16.98 -25.50
CA ALA A 654 -23.14 -17.20 -25.62
C ALA A 654 -22.41 -16.18 -26.53
N PRO A 655 -22.92 -15.83 -27.73
CA PRO A 655 -22.25 -14.86 -28.60
C PRO A 655 -22.50 -13.39 -28.22
N LEU A 656 -23.45 -13.09 -27.32
CA LEU A 656 -23.88 -11.73 -27.04
C LEU A 656 -22.74 -10.84 -26.53
N ALA A 657 -21.90 -11.35 -25.63
CA ALA A 657 -20.76 -10.61 -25.10
C ALA A 657 -19.78 -10.15 -26.21
N ASP A 658 -19.53 -11.01 -27.21
CA ASP A 658 -18.66 -10.67 -28.35
C ASP A 658 -19.32 -9.66 -29.28
N ARG A 659 -20.61 -9.82 -29.57
CA ARG A 659 -21.38 -8.85 -30.37
C ARG A 659 -21.38 -7.46 -29.73
N VAL A 660 -21.46 -7.38 -28.40
CA VAL A 660 -21.38 -6.11 -27.68
C VAL A 660 -19.96 -5.51 -27.77
N ARG A 661 -18.90 -6.32 -27.73
CA ARG A 661 -17.52 -5.86 -27.96
C ARG A 661 -17.32 -5.28 -29.36
N GLU A 662 -17.90 -5.92 -30.38
CA GLU A 662 -17.85 -5.45 -31.77
C GLU A 662 -18.51 -4.08 -31.95
N MET A 663 -19.45 -3.72 -31.07
CA MET A 663 -20.06 -2.38 -31.02
C MET A 663 -19.21 -1.34 -30.28
N GLY A 664 -17.98 -1.67 -29.88
CA GLY A 664 -17.02 -0.75 -29.27
C GLY A 664 -17.06 -0.68 -27.75
N TRP A 665 -17.84 -1.53 -27.08
CA TRP A 665 -17.88 -1.60 -25.62
C TRP A 665 -16.75 -2.48 -25.06
N GLU A 666 -16.25 -2.13 -23.88
CA GLU A 666 -15.41 -3.07 -23.12
C GLU A 666 -16.32 -4.07 -22.39
N VAL A 667 -16.05 -5.37 -22.50
CA VAL A 667 -16.90 -6.41 -21.89
C VAL A 667 -16.07 -7.38 -21.06
N ARG A 668 -16.50 -7.61 -19.81
CA ARG A 668 -15.89 -8.56 -18.87
C ARG A 668 -16.88 -9.65 -18.46
N THR A 669 -16.63 -10.88 -18.88
CA THR A 669 -17.49 -12.03 -18.58
C THR A 669 -17.26 -12.60 -17.18
N HIS A 670 -18.31 -13.16 -16.58
CA HIS A 670 -18.25 -13.95 -15.35
C HIS A 670 -19.20 -15.15 -15.45
N LYS A 671 -19.27 -15.95 -14.39
CA LYS A 671 -19.97 -17.25 -14.39
C LYS A 671 -21.45 -17.17 -14.77
N SER A 672 -22.11 -16.05 -14.49
CA SER A 672 -23.57 -15.89 -14.57
C SER A 672 -24.02 -14.78 -15.51
N GLY A 673 -23.10 -14.13 -16.23
CA GLY A 673 -23.37 -12.85 -16.85
C GLY A 673 -22.13 -12.22 -17.48
N PHE A 674 -22.26 -10.95 -17.86
CA PHE A 674 -21.12 -10.11 -18.20
C PHE A 674 -21.36 -8.65 -17.84
N HIS A 675 -20.27 -7.94 -17.53
CA HIS A 675 -20.29 -6.50 -17.37
C HIS A 675 -20.05 -5.81 -18.72
N ILE A 676 -20.91 -4.85 -19.07
CA ILE A 676 -20.63 -3.85 -20.09
C ILE A 676 -19.97 -2.66 -19.40
N ILE A 677 -18.79 -2.25 -19.86
CA ILE A 677 -18.01 -1.15 -19.33
C ILE A 677 -17.94 -0.06 -20.41
N ASP A 678 -18.41 1.13 -20.08
CA ASP A 678 -18.34 2.29 -20.97
C ASP A 678 -16.89 2.75 -21.12
N PRO A 679 -16.32 2.77 -22.35
CA PRO A 679 -14.93 3.19 -22.54
C PRO A 679 -14.70 4.64 -22.10
N GLU A 680 -15.71 5.50 -22.21
CA GLU A 680 -15.62 6.93 -21.86
C GLU A 680 -15.77 7.17 -20.36
N SER A 681 -16.93 6.82 -19.77
CA SER A 681 -17.21 7.14 -18.37
C SER A 681 -16.60 6.16 -17.36
N ARG A 682 -16.11 5.00 -17.85
CA ARG A 682 -15.63 3.85 -17.07
C ARG A 682 -16.66 3.25 -16.12
N LEU A 683 -17.93 3.65 -16.23
CA LEU A 683 -19.05 3.07 -15.51
C LEU A 683 -19.42 1.70 -16.10
N GLN A 684 -20.07 0.86 -15.32
CA GLN A 684 -20.41 -0.50 -15.72
C GLN A 684 -21.86 -0.87 -15.40
N ILE A 685 -22.43 -1.76 -16.21
CA ILE A 685 -23.74 -2.41 -16.01
C ILE A 685 -23.53 -3.92 -16.02
N ASP A 686 -24.18 -4.61 -15.09
CA ASP A 686 -24.22 -6.07 -15.06
C ASP A 686 -25.39 -6.58 -15.91
N VAL A 687 -25.09 -7.48 -16.83
CA VAL A 687 -26.05 -8.05 -17.78
C VAL A 687 -26.17 -9.54 -17.51
N HIS A 688 -27.40 -9.99 -17.26
CA HIS A 688 -27.70 -11.36 -16.89
C HIS A 688 -28.70 -11.98 -17.88
N PRO A 689 -28.52 -13.27 -18.24
CA PRO A 689 -29.49 -14.00 -19.04
C PRO A 689 -30.72 -14.34 -18.20
N ALA A 690 -31.88 -14.39 -18.86
CA ALA A 690 -33.12 -14.86 -18.25
C ALA A 690 -33.85 -15.81 -19.21
N THR A 691 -34.07 -17.05 -18.78
CA THR A 691 -34.62 -18.12 -19.64
C THR A 691 -36.11 -18.40 -19.39
N GLU A 692 -36.67 -17.86 -18.31
CA GLU A 692 -38.09 -18.04 -17.94
C GLU A 692 -38.99 -17.00 -18.63
N LEU A 693 -39.10 -17.10 -19.95
CA LEU A 693 -39.70 -16.07 -20.80
C LEU A 693 -41.17 -15.76 -20.46
N GLU A 694 -41.93 -16.74 -19.97
CA GLU A 694 -43.37 -16.59 -19.67
C GLU A 694 -43.66 -15.55 -18.58
N ASN A 695 -42.74 -15.38 -17.63
CA ASN A 695 -42.87 -14.46 -16.51
C ASN A 695 -42.26 -13.07 -16.81
N LEU A 696 -41.51 -12.98 -17.90
CA LEU A 696 -40.75 -11.80 -18.31
C LEU A 696 -41.42 -11.06 -19.47
N LEU A 697 -42.10 -11.77 -20.35
CA LEU A 697 -42.69 -11.24 -21.58
C LEU A 697 -44.22 -11.42 -21.62
N PRO A 698 -44.97 -10.50 -22.26
CA PRO A 698 -44.49 -9.24 -22.82
C PRO A 698 -44.03 -8.28 -21.72
N ALA A 699 -42.94 -7.54 -21.98
CA ALA A 699 -42.38 -6.62 -21.01
C ALA A 699 -43.41 -5.55 -20.60
N THR A 700 -43.44 -5.19 -19.32
CA THR A 700 -44.17 -4.04 -18.79
C THR A 700 -43.24 -2.83 -18.68
N THR A 701 -43.73 -1.74 -18.09
CA THR A 701 -42.94 -0.53 -17.79
C THR A 701 -42.99 -0.21 -16.31
N VAL A 702 -41.84 0.20 -15.76
CA VAL A 702 -41.73 0.75 -14.40
C VAL A 702 -40.98 2.08 -14.45
N THR A 703 -41.24 2.96 -13.49
CA THR A 703 -40.57 4.25 -13.39
C THR A 703 -39.35 4.13 -12.46
N LEU A 704 -38.20 4.63 -12.92
CA LEU A 704 -36.96 4.76 -12.14
C LEU A 704 -36.38 6.14 -12.35
N GLU A 705 -36.17 6.88 -11.25
CA GLU A 705 -35.63 8.25 -11.24
C GLU A 705 -36.43 9.20 -12.17
N GLY A 706 -37.74 8.97 -12.26
CA GLY A 706 -38.65 9.76 -13.10
C GLY A 706 -38.67 9.38 -14.60
N ASN A 707 -37.94 8.34 -15.01
CA ASN A 707 -37.95 7.84 -16.39
C ASN A 707 -38.57 6.45 -16.48
N ASP A 708 -39.20 6.14 -17.60
CA ASP A 708 -39.89 4.87 -17.84
C ASP A 708 -38.95 3.84 -18.49
N TYR A 709 -38.84 2.67 -17.86
CA TYR A 709 -37.96 1.60 -18.28
C TYR A 709 -38.69 0.27 -18.48
N PRO A 710 -38.27 -0.57 -19.43
CA PRO A 710 -38.80 -1.92 -19.58
C PRO A 710 -38.55 -2.77 -18.33
N ALA A 711 -39.56 -3.52 -17.92
CA ALA A 711 -39.50 -4.45 -16.79
C ALA A 711 -40.17 -5.79 -17.16
N PRO A 712 -39.91 -6.86 -16.38
CA PRO A 712 -40.63 -8.12 -16.52
C PRO A 712 -42.15 -7.96 -16.53
N ALA A 713 -42.88 -8.84 -17.21
CA ALA A 713 -44.35 -8.83 -17.23
C ALA A 713 -44.98 -8.81 -15.83
N GLN A 714 -44.35 -9.50 -14.87
CA GLN A 714 -44.76 -9.55 -13.46
C GLN A 714 -43.57 -9.21 -12.54
N PRO A 715 -43.23 -7.92 -12.37
CA PRO A 715 -42.07 -7.49 -11.59
C PRO A 715 -42.10 -8.01 -10.15
N GLU A 716 -43.25 -7.95 -9.49
CA GLU A 716 -43.43 -8.31 -8.08
C GLU A 716 -43.17 -9.80 -7.84
N MET A 717 -43.57 -10.67 -8.77
CA MET A 717 -43.35 -12.11 -8.66
C MET A 717 -41.86 -12.45 -8.75
N LEU A 718 -41.15 -11.83 -9.69
CA LEU A 718 -39.70 -12.01 -9.81
C LEU A 718 -38.95 -11.50 -8.57
N LEU A 719 -39.41 -10.39 -7.99
CA LEU A 719 -38.86 -9.84 -6.76
C LEU A 719 -39.15 -10.74 -5.55
N GLU A 720 -40.37 -11.28 -5.43
CA GLU A 720 -40.72 -12.23 -4.37
C GLU A 720 -39.94 -13.54 -4.47
N GLU A 721 -39.76 -14.09 -5.66
CA GLU A 721 -38.94 -15.28 -5.87
C GLU A 721 -37.47 -15.03 -5.48
N ARG A 722 -36.95 -13.85 -5.84
CA ARG A 722 -35.55 -13.50 -5.60
C ARG A 722 -35.26 -13.13 -4.14
N TYR A 723 -36.12 -12.33 -3.52
CA TYR A 723 -35.88 -11.68 -2.22
C TYR A 723 -36.75 -12.24 -1.09
N GLY A 724 -37.72 -13.10 -1.41
CA GLY A 724 -38.69 -13.67 -0.46
C GLY A 724 -39.95 -12.81 -0.30
N PRO A 725 -40.97 -13.32 0.42
CA PRO A 725 -42.28 -12.66 0.57
C PRO A 725 -42.22 -11.29 1.28
N GLU A 726 -41.15 -11.00 2.01
CA GLU A 726 -40.95 -9.72 2.71
C GLU A 726 -40.12 -8.70 1.91
N TRP A 727 -39.96 -8.87 0.59
CA TRP A 727 -39.11 -8.02 -0.27
C TRP A 727 -39.46 -6.52 -0.24
N MET A 728 -40.69 -6.18 0.13
CA MET A 728 -41.14 -4.79 0.35
C MET A 728 -40.46 -4.14 1.56
N SER A 729 -40.01 -4.93 2.53
CA SER A 729 -39.23 -4.47 3.68
C SER A 729 -37.76 -4.33 3.28
N PRO A 730 -37.13 -3.14 3.40
CA PRO A 730 -35.73 -2.96 3.02
C PRO A 730 -34.79 -3.83 3.86
N ASP A 731 -34.17 -4.84 3.25
CA ASP A 731 -33.08 -5.60 3.85
C ASP A 731 -31.76 -5.36 3.12
N ARG A 732 -30.97 -4.40 3.63
CA ARG A 732 -29.63 -4.08 3.10
C ARG A 732 -28.60 -5.21 3.28
N TYR A 733 -28.93 -6.22 4.09
CA TYR A 733 -28.06 -7.36 4.38
C TYR A 733 -28.53 -8.66 3.74
N HIS A 734 -29.52 -8.60 2.85
CA HIS A 734 -29.97 -9.76 2.11
C HIS A 734 -28.79 -10.48 1.45
N GLY A 735 -28.57 -11.75 1.80
CA GLY A 735 -27.44 -12.56 1.32
C GLY A 735 -26.08 -12.27 1.97
N TRP A 736 -26.04 -11.67 3.16
CA TRP A 736 -24.87 -11.67 4.04
C TRP A 736 -24.38 -13.12 4.28
N PRO A 737 -23.07 -13.38 4.50
CA PRO A 737 -22.53 -14.75 4.52
C PRO A 737 -23.16 -15.74 5.50
N ARG A 738 -23.98 -15.27 6.46
CA ARG A 738 -24.76 -16.07 7.39
C ARG A 738 -26.14 -15.43 7.58
N ALA A 739 -27.17 -16.22 7.86
CA ALA A 739 -28.46 -15.70 8.26
C ALA A 739 -28.28 -14.85 9.52
N LEU A 740 -28.77 -13.62 9.46
CA LEU A 740 -28.71 -12.69 10.59
C LEU A 740 -29.82 -13.01 11.58
N ASP A 741 -29.54 -12.72 12.86
CA ASP A 741 -30.52 -12.81 13.95
C ASP A 741 -31.07 -14.24 14.19
N GLN A 742 -30.41 -15.27 13.64
CA GLN A 742 -30.63 -16.68 13.96
C GLN A 742 -29.59 -17.13 15.00
N VAL A 743 -30.06 -17.35 16.23
CA VAL A 743 -29.29 -17.91 17.35
C VAL A 743 -29.05 -19.39 17.14
#